data_AF-A0A367Z3Y0-F1
#
_entry.id   AF-A0A367Z3Y0-F1
#
_cell.length_a   1.000
_cell.length_b   1.000
_cell.length_c   1.000
_cell.angle_alpha   90.00
_cell.angle_beta   90.00
_cell.angle_gamma   90.00
#
_symmetry.space_group_name_H-M   'P 1'
#
loop_
_entity.id
_entity.type
_entity.pdbx_description
1 polymer ?
#
loop_
_entity_poly.entity_id
_entity_poly.type
_entity_poly.pdbx_seq_one_letter_code
_entity_poly.pdbx_strand_id
1 'polypeptide(L)'
;MWHKTTTDATSGQTSYWCGIEDNGNYNTGERILNALISPTIDLNSAVAPVHLLFAEKYETEQGWDFCMVDISTDGGSSWNHLRGGYGSAPNGSSDGWQLSLLDLSPYVGNNVLIRFLFDTGDNLFNEFPGWLVDDILIYDQGGLISGKKFFDFNQNGIKDIEDKGIKDWYINANGNGISITAKTNIRGRYQIPLPLGNYLITEENRTGWTQTCPIAGQYSIELISPDSLIDSLHFGNYTQSAFLSGVKFNDLNQNSQKDPEDTLITGWKIWLYQYSQDEGWNLIDYDKTDSLGTYNFFVLSAGEYQLEEISKYGWTQTYPPEGIYSVTINNLDTILSNLDFGNYGTTLQNYVSGYKFFDENRNGVRDSNEVGLANFKIKLMKKAGNQFVNFRQVLTDSNGYYSFLNLPPNVYKVTEVPVIGWWQSLPDSFYIVDMASEVEFDTLDFGNYQIGFGSISGMIFHDINGNNIKDDQDSGLSNWYVILEGNSHYNTFVNLSTLTNSQGEFTFENLLPGNYTVNQIAKSSWRQTYPTALQPHFVQLGPEEVRSDIYFGNIYDTTFNLAFRTFNSDSFALAYKPVKKKPDKIFWQTNWIKPSDFSIMDSVKSVTISFKRPPILGSISVTKICSVSIDLNQLTIFFNQYLQPDDSIKISGLSMKLKPQATKWIIFRYDDSVSTKRFVNLIDFYEARYPMPNAVNVLEAGAGNNLRVGIGGPHTVLHRTYKDVMKSLIDKYGRMHIGDARCLDKFTNRVSIKRQQNSLTPTKGNNKLFAEAVALKANIKASDFGIIPQGFGNLIFDEGGDNPMNGMSIRGIATTLDLYMSSYDDFSISPQCLMPPVWSGLDPETLYTKIRMINDAFCGPIDTISFASRLQLKPVKLLSEVPFLRLDSSYNFVSYPIHDEESIEIPDKFVLLQNYPNPFNPNTLIEFYLPEEAIVTVELYNVLGQRVATILNKQEFDGGWNEVEISADQLKLASGIYYYKFSVSLHSSDENKHKEFTEIKRMVYIK
;
A
#
# COMPACT_ATOMS: atom_id res chain seq x y z
N MET A 1 -14.86 1.12 41.16
CA MET A 1 -13.94 1.05 40.02
C MET A 1 -13.01 2.23 40.06
N TRP A 2 -13.44 3.44 39.71
CA TRP A 2 -12.61 4.63 39.99
C TRP A 2 -12.37 4.83 41.49
N HIS A 3 -11.10 4.87 41.88
CA HIS A 3 -10.59 5.15 43.23
C HIS A 3 -9.17 5.72 43.14
N LYS A 4 -8.59 6.14 44.27
CA LYS A 4 -7.14 6.44 44.34
C LYS A 4 -6.36 5.18 44.67
N THR A 5 -5.26 4.95 43.97
CA THR A 5 -4.37 3.79 44.16
C THR A 5 -2.95 4.23 44.51
N THR A 6 -2.19 3.36 45.17
CA THR A 6 -0.72 3.46 45.32
C THR A 6 0.04 2.50 44.40
N THR A 7 -0.65 1.75 43.53
CA THR A 7 -0.09 0.62 42.78
C THR A 7 0.80 1.07 41.61
N ASP A 8 0.43 2.15 40.91
CA ASP A 8 1.21 2.79 39.86
C ASP A 8 0.78 4.27 39.74
N ALA A 9 1.72 5.19 39.51
CA ALA A 9 1.51 6.64 39.45
C ALA A 9 2.67 7.33 38.71
N THR A 10 2.40 8.46 38.05
CA THR A 10 3.42 9.22 37.30
C THR A 10 3.96 10.42 38.09
N SER A 11 3.25 10.87 39.13
CA SER A 11 3.78 11.81 40.13
C SER A 11 3.30 11.49 41.56
N GLY A 12 3.99 12.08 42.55
CA GLY A 12 3.59 11.98 43.96
C GLY A 12 3.64 10.56 44.54
N GLN A 13 2.50 10.08 45.04
CA GLN A 13 2.34 8.75 45.67
C GLN A 13 1.04 8.02 45.26
N THR A 14 0.13 8.67 44.53
CA THR A 14 -1.18 8.09 44.19
C THR A 14 -1.75 8.67 42.89
N SER A 15 -2.14 7.80 41.96
CA SER A 15 -2.96 8.15 40.80
C SER A 15 -4.45 7.85 41.06
N TYR A 16 -5.33 8.18 40.10
CA TYR A 16 -6.66 7.58 40.02
C TYR A 16 -6.66 6.36 39.10
N TRP A 17 -7.32 5.29 39.52
CA TRP A 17 -7.38 4.04 38.77
C TRP A 17 -8.81 3.48 38.70
N CYS A 18 -9.21 3.00 37.52
CA CYS A 18 -10.44 2.26 37.31
C CYS A 18 -10.19 0.76 37.41
N GLY A 19 -10.16 0.22 38.63
CA GLY A 19 -9.86 -1.20 38.89
C GLY A 19 -10.20 -1.65 40.30
N ILE A 20 -9.52 -2.70 40.76
CA ILE A 20 -9.68 -3.36 42.08
C ILE A 20 -8.29 -3.79 42.60
N GLU A 21 -7.81 -3.15 43.68
CA GLU A 21 -6.48 -3.42 44.28
C GLU A 21 -6.23 -4.91 44.56
N ASP A 22 -7.18 -5.59 45.22
CA ASP A 22 -7.04 -7.00 45.61
C ASP A 22 -6.92 -7.96 44.40
N ASN A 23 -7.30 -7.53 43.20
CA ASN A 23 -7.23 -8.33 41.97
C ASN A 23 -6.09 -7.88 41.01
N GLY A 24 -5.56 -6.66 41.16
CA GLY A 24 -4.64 -6.04 40.19
C GLY A 24 -5.24 -5.74 38.81
N ASN A 25 -6.56 -5.81 38.66
CA ASN A 25 -7.30 -5.61 37.41
C ASN A 25 -8.70 -5.02 37.65
N TYR A 26 -9.46 -4.80 36.57
CA TYR A 26 -10.83 -4.30 36.65
C TYR A 26 -11.90 -5.40 36.63
N ASN A 27 -11.56 -6.70 36.73
CA ASN A 27 -12.54 -7.76 36.56
C ASN A 27 -13.54 -7.83 37.73
N THR A 28 -14.77 -7.35 37.49
CA THR A 28 -15.92 -7.46 38.40
C THR A 28 -16.83 -8.66 38.10
N GLY A 29 -16.61 -9.37 36.99
CA GLY A 29 -17.54 -10.33 36.41
C GLY A 29 -18.72 -9.72 35.63
N GLU A 30 -18.87 -8.39 35.64
CA GLU A 30 -19.93 -7.63 34.95
C GLU A 30 -19.33 -6.56 34.03
N ARG A 31 -20.17 -5.97 33.15
CA ARG A 31 -19.74 -4.84 32.31
C ARG A 31 -19.51 -3.61 33.17
N ILE A 32 -18.38 -2.95 32.97
CA ILE A 32 -18.06 -1.70 33.64
C ILE A 32 -18.35 -0.55 32.67
N LEU A 33 -19.34 0.26 33.03
CA LEU A 33 -19.57 1.60 32.50
C LEU A 33 -19.42 2.55 33.68
N ASN A 34 -18.23 3.14 33.86
CA ASN A 34 -17.91 3.89 35.07
C ASN A 34 -17.10 5.16 34.78
N ALA A 35 -17.51 6.26 35.40
CA ALA A 35 -16.99 7.58 35.11
C ALA A 35 -16.36 8.24 36.35
N LEU A 36 -15.12 8.70 36.22
CA LEU A 36 -14.54 9.67 37.16
C LEU A 36 -14.99 11.05 36.67
N ILE A 37 -15.94 11.65 37.38
CA ILE A 37 -16.56 12.93 37.01
C ILE A 37 -15.92 14.05 37.85
N SER A 38 -15.57 15.16 37.20
CA SER A 38 -15.02 16.35 37.84
C SER A 38 -16.06 17.06 38.74
N PRO A 39 -15.62 17.93 39.66
CA PRO A 39 -16.43 19.06 40.12
C PRO A 39 -16.85 19.95 38.95
N THR A 40 -17.79 20.87 39.17
CA THR A 40 -18.08 21.95 38.21
C THR A 40 -16.85 22.81 37.99
N ILE A 41 -16.40 22.88 36.74
CA ILE A 41 -15.28 23.72 36.28
C ILE A 41 -15.89 25.00 35.71
N ASP A 42 -15.45 26.15 36.21
CA ASP A 42 -15.88 27.46 35.72
C ASP A 42 -14.95 27.91 34.58
N LEU A 43 -15.47 27.98 33.35
CA LEU A 43 -14.76 28.53 32.18
C LEU A 43 -15.34 29.89 31.75
N ASN A 44 -16.13 30.56 32.59
CA ASN A 44 -16.73 31.86 32.26
C ASN A 44 -15.70 33.00 32.20
N SER A 45 -14.59 32.88 32.93
CA SER A 45 -13.47 33.83 32.92
C SER A 45 -12.21 33.33 32.19
N ALA A 46 -12.24 32.12 31.63
CA ALA A 46 -11.08 31.49 30.99
C ALA A 46 -10.77 32.13 29.62
N VAL A 47 -9.48 32.25 29.28
CA VAL A 47 -9.01 32.84 28.02
C VAL A 47 -8.47 31.76 27.07
N ALA A 48 -9.04 31.64 25.87
CA ALA A 48 -8.56 30.68 24.88
C ALA A 48 -7.09 30.96 24.46
N PRO A 49 -6.25 29.92 24.24
CA PRO A 49 -6.57 28.50 24.31
C PRO A 49 -6.74 27.98 25.74
N VAL A 50 -7.69 27.05 25.92
CA VAL A 50 -7.94 26.33 27.17
C VAL A 50 -7.70 24.85 26.95
N HIS A 51 -6.94 24.23 27.85
CA HIS A 51 -6.49 22.86 27.74
C HIS A 51 -6.94 22.00 28.91
N LEU A 52 -7.23 20.74 28.61
CA LEU A 52 -7.23 19.63 29.56
C LEU A 52 -5.99 18.79 29.28
N LEU A 53 -5.05 18.79 30.20
CA LEU A 53 -3.89 17.90 30.23
C LEU A 53 -4.09 16.85 31.32
N PHE A 54 -3.66 15.63 31.07
CA PHE A 54 -3.54 14.59 32.09
C PHE A 54 -2.50 13.57 31.66
N ALA A 55 -1.88 12.91 32.62
CA ALA A 55 -1.15 11.69 32.36
C ALA A 55 -2.10 10.50 32.40
N GLU A 56 -1.84 9.50 31.57
CA GLU A 56 -2.56 8.23 31.62
C GLU A 56 -1.67 7.04 31.33
N LYS A 57 -2.06 5.90 31.89
CA LYS A 57 -1.57 4.58 31.51
C LYS A 57 -2.79 3.69 31.34
N TYR A 58 -2.91 2.99 30.21
CA TYR A 58 -4.00 2.04 29.98
C TYR A 58 -3.46 0.71 29.47
N GLU A 59 -3.99 -0.36 30.06
CA GLU A 59 -3.79 -1.75 29.63
C GLU A 59 -5.19 -2.41 29.63
N THR A 60 -5.81 -2.56 28.45
CA THR A 60 -7.23 -2.91 28.28
C THR A 60 -7.46 -3.86 27.09
N GLU A 61 -8.65 -4.45 26.90
CA GLU A 61 -8.92 -5.28 25.71
C GLU A 61 -8.88 -4.42 24.42
N GLN A 62 -7.86 -4.68 23.59
CA GLN A 62 -7.63 -3.98 22.34
C GLN A 62 -8.84 -4.12 21.38
N GLY A 63 -9.41 -2.98 21.02
CA GLY A 63 -10.57 -2.85 20.15
C GLY A 63 -11.94 -2.86 20.84
N TRP A 64 -12.00 -3.01 22.17
CA TRP A 64 -13.27 -3.18 22.92
C TRP A 64 -13.40 -2.32 24.17
N ASP A 65 -12.32 -2.14 24.94
CA ASP A 65 -12.35 -1.42 26.22
C ASP A 65 -11.87 0.02 26.05
N PHE A 66 -12.80 0.98 26.06
CA PHE A 66 -12.56 2.34 25.59
C PHE A 66 -12.33 3.35 26.73
N CYS A 67 -11.21 4.06 26.65
CA CYS A 67 -10.79 5.15 27.53
C CYS A 67 -11.30 6.50 27.01
N MET A 68 -12.60 6.76 27.14
CA MET A 68 -13.26 7.98 26.62
C MET A 68 -13.12 9.18 27.58
N VAL A 69 -13.08 10.39 27.02
CA VAL A 69 -13.19 11.64 27.79
C VAL A 69 -14.33 12.47 27.22
N ASP A 70 -15.28 12.86 28.06
CA ASP A 70 -16.48 13.60 27.67
C ASP A 70 -16.65 14.90 28.48
N ILE A 71 -17.41 15.84 27.91
CA ILE A 71 -17.76 17.13 28.51
C ILE A 71 -19.27 17.38 28.50
N SER A 72 -19.77 18.04 29.53
CA SER A 72 -21.15 18.49 29.67
C SER A 72 -21.20 19.98 30.02
N THR A 73 -22.14 20.72 29.40
CA THR A 73 -22.44 22.13 29.69
C THR A 73 -23.76 22.32 30.45
N ASP A 74 -24.46 21.23 30.79
CA ASP A 74 -25.84 21.24 31.32
C ASP A 74 -25.97 20.49 32.67
N GLY A 75 -24.88 20.49 33.46
CA GLY A 75 -24.83 19.85 34.76
C GLY A 75 -24.78 18.32 34.72
N GLY A 76 -24.40 17.74 33.58
CA GLY A 76 -24.28 16.29 33.38
C GLY A 76 -25.55 15.63 32.83
N SER A 77 -26.51 16.42 32.34
CA SER A 77 -27.77 15.94 31.75
C SER A 77 -27.56 15.37 30.35
N SER A 78 -26.64 15.96 29.58
CA SER A 78 -26.10 15.45 28.32
C SER A 78 -24.58 15.57 28.29
N TRP A 79 -23.94 14.77 27.43
CA TRP A 79 -22.48 14.63 27.35
C TRP A 79 -22.05 14.55 25.89
N ASN A 80 -20.99 15.28 25.54
CA ASN A 80 -20.35 15.28 24.23
C ASN A 80 -18.92 14.73 24.38
N HIS A 81 -18.46 13.94 23.42
CA HIS A 81 -17.10 13.41 23.45
C HIS A 81 -16.06 14.51 23.18
N LEU A 82 -15.08 14.67 24.10
CA LEU A 82 -13.82 15.38 23.82
C LEU A 82 -12.80 14.46 23.16
N ARG A 83 -12.79 13.16 23.53
CA ARG A 83 -11.83 12.16 23.03
C ARG A 83 -12.51 10.87 22.57
N GLY A 84 -12.79 10.81 21.26
CA GLY A 84 -13.23 9.61 20.56
C GLY A 84 -14.57 9.05 21.06
N GLY A 85 -14.87 7.82 20.68
CA GLY A 85 -16.01 7.04 21.16
C GLY A 85 -15.76 5.56 20.89
N TYR A 86 -16.81 4.74 20.87
CA TYR A 86 -16.68 3.33 20.47
C TYR A 86 -16.00 3.20 19.10
N GLY A 87 -14.86 2.50 19.06
CA GLY A 87 -14.04 2.30 17.86
C GLY A 87 -13.11 3.45 17.48
N SER A 88 -13.01 4.52 18.28
CA SER A 88 -12.09 5.64 18.03
C SER A 88 -11.45 6.28 19.27
N ALA A 89 -11.91 5.93 20.49
CA ALA A 89 -11.21 6.27 21.73
C ALA A 89 -10.04 5.30 21.99
N PRO A 90 -9.00 5.70 22.76
CA PRO A 90 -7.88 4.83 23.12
C PRO A 90 -8.31 3.55 23.84
N ASN A 91 -7.55 2.47 23.60
CA ASN A 91 -7.77 1.10 24.07
C ASN A 91 -6.48 0.28 23.83
N GLY A 92 -6.35 -0.91 24.43
CA GLY A 92 -5.16 -1.75 24.28
C GLY A 92 -4.06 -1.37 25.29
N SER A 93 -2.81 -1.30 24.84
CA SER A 93 -1.66 -0.84 25.65
C SER A 93 -1.31 0.61 25.33
N SER A 94 -0.92 1.39 26.35
CA SER A 94 -0.23 2.68 26.21
C SER A 94 1.31 2.59 26.30
N ASP A 95 1.86 1.38 26.48
CA ASP A 95 3.28 1.07 26.67
C ASP A 95 3.97 1.87 27.81
N GLY A 96 3.17 2.16 28.85
CA GLY A 96 3.55 2.94 30.03
C GLY A 96 2.72 4.22 30.18
N TRP A 97 3.22 5.15 30.99
CA TRP A 97 2.60 6.46 31.18
C TRP A 97 2.89 7.40 29.99
N GLN A 98 1.84 8.07 29.50
CA GLN A 98 1.89 9.08 28.44
C GLN A 98 1.04 10.30 28.80
N LEU A 99 1.28 11.44 28.14
CA LEU A 99 0.50 12.67 28.32
C LEU A 99 -0.57 12.81 27.23
N SER A 100 -1.82 13.04 27.64
CA SER A 100 -2.95 13.35 26.77
C SER A 100 -3.35 14.82 26.92
N LEU A 101 -3.45 15.53 25.79
CA LEU A 101 -3.81 16.95 25.72
C LEU A 101 -5.08 17.15 24.86
N LEU A 102 -6.13 17.71 25.46
CA LEU A 102 -7.42 17.97 24.83
C LEU A 102 -7.75 19.47 24.87
N ASP A 103 -8.59 19.91 23.92
CA ASP A 103 -8.92 21.32 23.68
C ASP A 103 -10.30 21.64 24.26
N LEU A 104 -10.34 22.53 25.25
CA LEU A 104 -11.58 23.02 25.90
C LEU A 104 -12.00 24.40 25.40
N SER A 105 -11.22 25.04 24.52
CA SER A 105 -11.48 26.39 24.01
C SER A 105 -12.89 26.61 23.45
N PRO A 106 -13.55 25.63 22.79
CA PRO A 106 -14.94 25.76 22.34
C PRO A 106 -15.99 25.94 23.45
N TYR A 107 -15.63 25.71 24.71
CA TYR A 107 -16.54 25.72 25.87
C TYR A 107 -16.32 26.92 26.81
N VAL A 108 -15.39 27.84 26.48
CA VAL A 108 -15.23 29.13 27.17
C VAL A 108 -16.56 29.88 27.24
N GLY A 109 -16.82 30.56 28.37
CA GLY A 109 -18.11 31.21 28.63
C GLY A 109 -19.19 30.28 29.22
N ASN A 110 -18.83 29.08 29.69
CA ASN A 110 -19.75 28.11 30.29
C ASN A 110 -19.20 27.54 31.60
N ASN A 111 -20.10 27.04 32.44
CA ASN A 111 -19.73 26.06 33.48
C ASN A 111 -19.78 24.66 32.87
N VAL A 112 -18.76 23.83 33.11
CA VAL A 112 -18.65 22.49 32.52
C VAL A 112 -18.40 21.41 33.57
N LEU A 113 -18.78 20.18 33.23
CA LEU A 113 -18.29 18.96 33.87
C LEU A 113 -17.51 18.15 32.85
N ILE A 114 -16.41 17.53 33.29
CA ILE A 114 -15.62 16.60 32.48
C ILE A 114 -15.69 15.23 33.14
N ARG A 115 -15.66 14.16 32.33
CA ARG A 115 -15.54 12.80 32.85
C ARG A 115 -14.55 11.95 32.07
N PHE A 116 -13.79 11.14 32.81
CA PHE A 116 -13.05 10.01 32.28
C PHE A 116 -13.97 8.79 32.32
N LEU A 117 -14.58 8.48 31.18
CA LEU A 117 -15.53 7.39 31.03
C LEU A 117 -14.79 6.13 30.58
N PHE A 118 -14.65 5.18 31.49
CA PHE A 118 -14.19 3.84 31.15
C PHE A 118 -15.40 2.95 30.85
N ASP A 119 -15.41 2.34 29.68
CA ASP A 119 -16.46 1.44 29.24
C ASP A 119 -15.89 0.18 28.59
N THR A 120 -16.17 -0.97 29.18
CA THR A 120 -15.66 -2.28 28.71
C THR A 120 -16.54 -2.91 27.62
N GLY A 121 -17.70 -2.32 27.30
CA GLY A 121 -18.62 -2.82 26.27
C GLY A 121 -19.40 -4.10 26.66
N ASP A 122 -18.72 -5.13 27.18
CA ASP A 122 -19.30 -6.29 27.85
C ASP A 122 -18.51 -6.72 29.12
N ASN A 123 -18.66 -7.97 29.58
CA ASN A 123 -18.12 -8.48 30.84
C ASN A 123 -17.00 -9.54 30.68
N LEU A 124 -16.42 -9.66 29.49
CA LEU A 124 -15.31 -10.56 29.18
C LEU A 124 -13.96 -9.86 29.32
N PHE A 125 -12.88 -10.65 29.38
CA PHE A 125 -11.47 -10.23 29.24
C PHE A 125 -10.96 -9.05 30.10
N ASN A 126 -11.77 -8.56 31.05
CA ASN A 126 -11.49 -7.50 32.03
C ASN A 126 -10.31 -7.77 33.01
N GLU A 127 -9.44 -8.73 32.71
CA GLU A 127 -8.34 -9.21 33.57
C GLU A 127 -7.03 -8.42 33.41
N PHE A 128 -7.00 -7.44 32.50
CA PHE A 128 -5.89 -6.49 32.35
C PHE A 128 -5.90 -5.43 33.48
N PRO A 129 -4.79 -4.70 33.75
CA PRO A 129 -4.76 -3.66 34.77
C PRO A 129 -5.84 -2.57 34.64
N GLY A 130 -6.21 -2.15 33.43
CA GLY A 130 -7.24 -1.14 33.19
C GLY A 130 -6.66 0.25 32.95
N TRP A 131 -7.45 1.30 33.29
CA TRP A 131 -7.09 2.69 33.01
C TRP A 131 -6.72 3.45 34.28
N LEU A 132 -5.49 3.94 34.33
CA LEU A 132 -4.97 4.87 35.32
C LEU A 132 -4.89 6.28 34.69
N VAL A 133 -5.23 7.28 35.49
CA VAL A 133 -5.20 8.70 35.13
C VAL A 133 -4.62 9.49 36.30
N ASP A 134 -3.71 10.40 36.01
CA ASP A 134 -2.95 11.16 37.00
C ASP A 134 -2.62 12.56 36.44
N ASP A 135 -2.02 13.43 37.26
CA ASP A 135 -1.58 14.79 36.85
C ASP A 135 -2.66 15.62 36.11
N ILE A 136 -3.95 15.42 36.46
CA ILE A 136 -5.09 16.03 35.78
C ILE A 136 -5.10 17.55 36.02
N LEU A 137 -4.95 18.30 34.94
CA LEU A 137 -4.77 19.74 34.95
C LEU A 137 -5.62 20.40 33.87
N ILE A 138 -6.44 21.37 34.29
CA ILE A 138 -7.14 22.26 33.37
C ILE A 138 -6.53 23.65 33.52
N TYR A 139 -6.15 24.24 32.40
CA TYR A 139 -5.55 25.57 32.37
C TYR A 139 -5.95 26.34 31.13
N ASP A 140 -6.17 27.63 31.30
CA ASP A 140 -6.21 28.60 30.24
C ASP A 140 -4.86 29.33 30.18
N GLN A 141 -4.34 29.57 28.97
CA GLN A 141 -3.00 30.12 28.72
C GLN A 141 -1.85 29.25 29.27
N GLY A 142 -0.99 28.72 28.39
CA GLY A 142 0.21 28.00 28.81
C GLY A 142 1.21 27.83 27.69
N GLY A 143 2.45 27.49 28.04
CA GLY A 143 3.53 27.23 27.09
C GLY A 143 3.71 25.75 26.77
N LEU A 144 4.65 25.47 25.87
CA LEU A 144 5.17 24.14 25.62
C LEU A 144 6.67 24.14 25.94
N ILE A 145 7.13 23.15 26.69
CA ILE A 145 8.57 22.86 26.75
C ILE A 145 8.87 21.57 26.00
N SER A 146 10.03 21.52 25.37
CA SER A 146 10.49 20.34 24.64
C SER A 146 12.01 20.24 24.66
N GLY A 147 12.51 19.10 24.21
CA GLY A 147 13.92 18.80 24.37
C GLY A 147 14.40 17.51 23.72
N LYS A 148 15.68 17.19 23.98
CA LYS A 148 16.30 15.92 23.62
C LYS A 148 17.10 15.38 24.80
N LYS A 149 16.84 14.11 25.14
CA LYS A 149 17.70 13.23 25.92
C LYS A 149 18.77 12.64 25.02
N PHE A 150 20.05 12.79 25.37
CA PHE A 150 21.16 12.34 24.52
C PHE A 150 22.26 11.65 25.33
N PHE A 151 22.98 10.76 24.65
CA PHE A 151 24.22 10.19 25.15
C PHE A 151 25.35 11.16 24.84
N ASP A 152 25.93 11.74 25.87
CA ASP A 152 27.05 12.68 25.78
C ASP A 152 28.36 11.86 25.70
N PHE A 153 28.88 11.68 24.49
CA PHE A 153 30.06 10.83 24.27
C PHE A 153 31.36 11.44 24.80
N ASN A 154 31.47 12.77 24.77
CA ASN A 154 32.72 13.49 25.08
C ASN A 154 32.71 14.15 26.48
N GLN A 155 31.58 14.06 27.20
CA GLN A 155 31.31 14.58 28.53
C GLN A 155 31.42 16.12 28.64
N ASN A 156 31.15 16.86 27.55
CA ASN A 156 31.22 18.32 27.54
C ASN A 156 29.96 19.02 28.10
N GLY A 157 28.85 18.29 28.30
CA GLY A 157 27.59 18.85 28.78
C GLY A 157 26.82 19.70 27.74
N ILE A 158 27.08 19.47 26.45
CA ILE A 158 26.49 20.14 25.28
C ILE A 158 25.98 19.04 24.33
N LYS A 159 24.84 19.29 23.67
CA LYS A 159 24.28 18.35 22.69
C LYS A 159 24.94 18.55 21.33
N ASP A 160 25.91 17.71 21.02
CA ASP A 160 26.65 17.72 19.75
C ASP A 160 25.88 17.03 18.61
N ILE A 161 26.48 16.98 17.41
CA ILE A 161 25.90 16.35 16.22
C ILE A 161 26.02 14.81 16.22
N GLU A 162 27.03 14.27 16.90
CA GLU A 162 27.32 12.83 16.96
C GLU A 162 26.54 12.11 18.08
N ASP A 163 25.98 12.87 19.03
CA ASP A 163 25.29 12.33 20.21
C ASP A 163 23.99 11.60 19.85
N LYS A 164 23.99 10.27 20.05
CA LYS A 164 22.79 9.43 19.87
C LYS A 164 21.71 9.81 20.90
N GLY A 165 20.44 9.74 20.51
CA GLY A 165 19.32 9.98 21.44
C GLY A 165 19.09 8.78 22.36
N ILE A 166 18.75 9.02 23.64
CA ILE A 166 18.43 7.94 24.59
C ILE A 166 16.92 7.84 24.78
N LYS A 167 16.37 6.66 24.50
CA LYS A 167 14.94 6.36 24.61
C LYS A 167 14.48 6.00 26.03
N ASP A 168 13.17 6.01 26.23
CA ASP A 168 12.47 5.54 27.42
C ASP A 168 12.84 6.26 28.73
N TRP A 169 13.43 7.46 28.68
CA TRP A 169 13.86 8.24 29.86
C TRP A 169 12.78 9.24 30.29
N TYR A 170 12.47 9.32 31.58
CA TYR A 170 11.48 10.24 32.14
C TYR A 170 12.07 11.63 32.46
N ILE A 171 11.37 12.67 32.02
CA ILE A 171 11.66 14.09 32.31
C ILE A 171 10.45 14.67 33.03
N ASN A 172 10.68 15.37 34.14
CA ASN A 172 9.65 15.83 35.09
C ASN A 172 9.68 17.36 35.20
N ALA A 173 8.51 18.00 35.11
CA ALA A 173 8.31 19.43 35.28
C ALA A 173 7.56 19.72 36.58
N ASN A 174 8.17 20.46 37.51
CA ASN A 174 7.64 20.67 38.86
C ASN A 174 7.54 22.17 39.18
N GLY A 175 6.35 22.71 39.43
CA GLY A 175 6.18 24.15 39.65
C GLY A 175 4.73 24.56 39.94
N ASN A 176 4.54 25.64 40.69
CA ASN A 176 3.22 26.25 41.00
C ASN A 176 2.17 25.29 41.62
N GLY A 177 2.59 24.16 42.20
CA GLY A 177 1.70 23.11 42.73
C GLY A 177 1.38 21.98 41.74
N ILE A 178 1.98 22.02 40.54
CA ILE A 178 1.86 21.05 39.46
C ILE A 178 3.13 20.19 39.40
N SER A 179 2.96 18.89 39.10
CA SER A 179 4.01 17.97 38.67
C SER A 179 3.49 17.28 37.40
N ILE A 180 4.30 17.20 36.35
CA ILE A 180 3.96 16.54 35.07
C ILE A 180 5.22 15.85 34.53
N THR A 181 5.08 14.60 34.09
CA THR A 181 6.19 13.77 33.59
C THR A 181 5.98 13.34 32.13
N ALA A 182 7.05 13.33 31.32
CA ALA A 182 7.04 12.81 29.94
C ALA A 182 8.22 11.86 29.69
N LYS A 183 8.01 10.84 28.84
CA LYS A 183 9.00 9.82 28.47
C LYS A 183 9.63 10.12 27.11
N THR A 184 10.93 9.84 26.94
CA THR A 184 11.65 10.13 25.68
C THR A 184 11.43 9.06 24.60
N ASN A 185 11.28 9.49 23.35
CA ASN A 185 11.08 8.59 22.20
C ASN A 185 12.39 7.94 21.71
N ILE A 186 12.34 7.12 20.64
CA ILE A 186 13.51 6.42 20.09
C ILE A 186 14.65 7.36 19.61
N ARG A 187 14.35 8.63 19.31
CA ARG A 187 15.33 9.68 18.97
C ARG A 187 15.74 10.54 20.18
N GLY A 188 15.30 10.16 21.37
CA GLY A 188 15.50 10.85 22.64
C GLY A 188 14.65 12.11 22.82
N ARG A 189 13.75 12.46 21.91
CA ARG A 189 12.96 13.70 22.00
C ARG A 189 11.81 13.57 23.03
N TYR A 190 11.46 14.65 23.71
CA TYR A 190 10.36 14.73 24.68
C TYR A 190 9.69 16.12 24.67
N GLN A 191 8.42 16.20 25.09
CA GLN A 191 7.70 17.47 25.24
C GLN A 191 6.72 17.43 26.43
N ILE A 192 6.52 18.56 27.10
CA ILE A 192 5.61 18.74 28.24
C ILE A 192 4.85 20.07 28.07
N PRO A 193 3.52 20.06 27.90
CA PRO A 193 2.69 21.27 27.96
C PRO A 193 2.57 21.76 29.40
N LEU A 194 2.64 23.07 29.65
CA LEU A 194 2.62 23.66 31.00
C LEU A 194 1.80 24.96 31.04
N PRO A 195 0.98 25.20 32.08
CA PRO A 195 0.39 26.51 32.33
C PRO A 195 1.45 27.60 32.56
N LEU A 196 1.06 28.88 32.54
CA LEU A 196 1.96 29.96 32.93
C LEU A 196 2.44 29.85 34.39
N GLY A 197 3.67 30.32 34.64
CA GLY A 197 4.31 30.29 35.96
C GLY A 197 5.74 29.75 35.97
N ASN A 198 6.28 29.52 37.16
CA ASN A 198 7.67 29.10 37.38
C ASN A 198 7.77 27.58 37.54
N TYR A 199 8.72 26.91 36.86
CA TYR A 199 8.91 25.46 36.93
C TYR A 199 10.39 25.06 37.04
N LEU A 200 10.62 23.93 37.69
CA LEU A 200 11.88 23.23 37.79
C LEU A 200 11.79 21.94 36.96
N ILE A 201 12.61 21.84 35.92
CA ILE A 201 12.62 20.71 34.99
C ILE A 201 13.82 19.82 35.31
N THR A 202 13.56 18.54 35.59
CA THR A 202 14.55 17.54 36.00
C THR A 202 14.40 16.27 35.17
N GLU A 203 15.40 15.41 35.15
CA GLU A 203 15.28 14.04 34.67
C GLU A 203 15.10 13.04 35.82
N GLU A 204 14.63 11.82 35.52
CA GLU A 204 14.87 10.69 36.43
C GLU A 204 16.38 10.43 36.58
N ASN A 205 16.80 10.08 37.79
CA ASN A 205 18.18 9.68 38.07
C ASN A 205 18.31 8.15 37.96
N ARG A 206 19.10 7.67 37.01
CA ARG A 206 19.33 6.23 36.78
C ARG A 206 20.67 5.79 37.36
N THR A 207 20.64 4.74 38.19
CA THR A 207 21.84 4.11 38.76
C THR A 207 22.85 3.76 37.67
N GLY A 208 24.10 4.19 37.85
CA GLY A 208 25.20 3.97 36.89
C GLY A 208 25.31 5.03 35.78
N TRP A 209 24.37 5.96 35.67
CA TRP A 209 24.45 7.09 34.74
C TRP A 209 24.86 8.38 35.46
N THR A 210 25.66 9.19 34.78
CA THR A 210 26.06 10.53 35.21
C THR A 210 25.41 11.54 34.28
N GLN A 211 24.64 12.47 34.83
CA GLN A 211 24.11 13.60 34.07
C GLN A 211 25.22 14.63 33.82
N THR A 212 25.33 15.09 32.57
CA THR A 212 26.30 16.08 32.10
C THR A 212 25.63 17.36 31.62
N CYS A 213 24.42 17.27 31.04
CA CYS A 213 23.62 18.41 30.59
C CYS A 213 22.21 18.41 31.22
N PRO A 214 21.70 19.56 31.69
CA PRO A 214 22.45 20.77 32.00
C PRO A 214 23.42 20.52 33.16
N ILE A 215 24.54 21.26 33.21
CA ILE A 215 25.57 21.13 34.27
C ILE A 215 24.98 21.37 35.69
N ALA A 216 23.85 22.08 35.79
CA ALA A 216 23.11 22.29 37.04
C ALA A 216 22.23 21.09 37.47
N GLY A 217 22.15 20.02 36.68
CA GLY A 217 21.25 18.87 36.86
C GLY A 217 19.77 19.14 36.50
N GLN A 218 19.39 20.41 36.41
CA GLN A 218 18.01 20.87 36.24
C GLN A 218 17.95 22.22 35.52
N TYR A 219 16.81 22.52 34.92
CA TYR A 219 16.49 23.85 34.39
C TYR A 219 15.44 24.53 35.27
N SER A 220 15.67 25.79 35.65
CA SER A 220 14.61 26.66 36.17
C SER A 220 14.09 27.53 35.02
N ILE A 221 12.77 27.51 34.79
CA ILE A 221 12.11 28.26 33.72
C ILE A 221 10.96 29.10 34.28
N GLU A 222 10.62 30.18 33.57
CA GLU A 222 9.42 30.98 33.84
C GLU A 222 8.63 31.19 32.55
N LEU A 223 7.41 30.68 32.51
CA LEU A 223 6.47 30.84 31.41
C LEU A 223 5.59 32.07 31.71
N ILE A 224 6.06 33.25 31.30
CA ILE A 224 5.39 34.54 31.56
C ILE A 224 4.29 34.91 30.55
N SER A 225 4.35 34.34 29.34
CA SER A 225 3.46 34.65 28.22
C SER A 225 2.72 33.40 27.74
N PRO A 226 1.44 33.50 27.36
CA PRO A 226 0.71 32.42 26.68
C PRO A 226 1.53 31.84 25.54
N ASP A 227 1.42 30.54 25.34
CA ASP A 227 1.99 29.82 24.19
C ASP A 227 3.53 29.89 24.03
N SER A 228 4.26 30.27 25.08
CA SER A 228 5.73 30.32 25.06
C SER A 228 6.33 28.93 24.80
N LEU A 229 7.14 28.78 23.74
CA LEU A 229 7.96 27.59 23.50
C LEU A 229 9.32 27.71 24.20
N ILE A 230 9.78 26.63 24.85
CA ILE A 230 11.18 26.45 25.24
C ILE A 230 11.65 25.05 24.80
N ASP A 231 12.37 24.98 23.68
CA ASP A 231 12.80 23.74 22.99
C ASP A 231 14.26 23.32 23.26
N SER A 232 15.03 24.21 23.89
CA SER A 232 16.47 24.10 24.18
C SER A 232 16.77 23.44 25.53
N LEU A 233 15.78 22.79 26.14
CA LEU A 233 15.96 22.00 27.37
C LEU A 233 16.54 20.64 26.97
N HIS A 234 17.84 20.44 27.14
CA HIS A 234 18.52 19.23 26.69
C HIS A 234 19.09 18.48 27.90
N PHE A 235 18.89 17.16 27.92
CA PHE A 235 19.28 16.30 29.02
C PHE A 235 20.33 15.30 28.53
N GLY A 236 21.59 15.57 28.87
CA GLY A 236 22.75 14.83 28.39
C GLY A 236 23.28 13.96 29.51
N ASN A 237 23.51 12.68 29.22
CA ASN A 237 24.12 11.78 30.19
C ASN A 237 25.20 10.94 29.54
N TYR A 238 26.19 10.64 30.37
CA TYR A 238 27.20 9.64 30.12
C TYR A 238 26.94 8.42 30.99
N THR A 239 27.18 7.23 30.46
CA THR A 239 27.56 6.07 31.28
C THR A 239 28.75 5.38 30.63
N GLN A 240 29.40 4.52 31.38
CA GLN A 240 30.47 3.66 30.91
C GLN A 240 29.95 2.84 29.71
N SER A 241 30.69 2.77 28.61
CA SER A 241 30.24 2.08 27.39
C SER A 241 31.38 1.35 26.69
N ALA A 242 31.13 0.08 26.35
CA ALA A 242 32.12 -0.76 25.70
C ALA A 242 32.21 -0.38 24.21
N PHE A 243 33.43 -0.20 23.71
CA PHE A 243 33.68 0.25 22.34
C PHE A 243 34.14 -0.92 21.45
N LEU A 244 33.39 -1.22 20.40
CA LEU A 244 33.67 -2.33 19.47
C LEU A 244 34.00 -1.74 18.09
N SER A 245 35.09 -2.17 17.46
CA SER A 245 35.60 -1.56 16.21
C SER A 245 36.38 -2.52 15.32
N GLY A 246 36.37 -2.25 14.01
CA GLY A 246 37.13 -3.01 13.02
C GLY A 246 37.15 -2.30 11.66
N VAL A 247 37.82 -2.92 10.68
CA VAL A 247 37.88 -2.41 9.30
C VAL A 247 37.50 -3.48 8.26
N LYS A 248 37.05 -2.99 7.11
CA LYS A 248 36.73 -3.80 5.94
C LYS A 248 37.85 -3.70 4.91
N PHE A 249 38.32 -4.84 4.38
CA PHE A 249 39.43 -4.89 3.43
C PHE A 249 39.19 -5.85 2.25
N ASN A 250 39.98 -5.67 1.20
CA ASN A 250 40.05 -6.48 -0.01
C ASN A 250 41.29 -7.38 0.09
N ASP A 251 41.08 -8.66 0.39
CA ASP A 251 42.09 -9.71 0.45
C ASP A 251 42.57 -9.99 -0.98
N LEU A 252 43.68 -9.34 -1.38
CA LEU A 252 44.14 -9.34 -2.77
C LEU A 252 44.76 -10.68 -3.18
N ASN A 253 45.28 -11.45 -2.22
CA ASN A 253 46.07 -12.66 -2.46
C ASN A 253 45.33 -13.96 -2.10
N GLN A 254 44.15 -13.88 -1.49
CA GLN A 254 43.27 -14.98 -1.05
C GLN A 254 43.86 -15.85 0.07
N ASN A 255 44.61 -15.27 1.01
CA ASN A 255 45.17 -16.01 2.15
C ASN A 255 44.28 -16.07 3.40
N SER A 256 43.11 -15.42 3.39
CA SER A 256 42.22 -15.31 4.57
C SER A 256 42.88 -14.65 5.78
N GLN A 257 43.77 -13.69 5.54
CA GLN A 257 44.38 -12.79 6.53
C GLN A 257 44.29 -11.35 6.01
N LYS A 258 44.78 -10.38 6.79
CA LYS A 258 44.78 -8.95 6.45
C LYS A 258 46.23 -8.49 6.30
N ASP A 259 46.67 -8.31 5.06
CA ASP A 259 48.04 -7.98 4.73
C ASP A 259 48.28 -6.46 4.56
N PRO A 260 49.54 -5.99 4.67
CA PRO A 260 49.89 -4.59 4.39
C PRO A 260 49.64 -4.11 2.95
N GLU A 261 49.38 -5.04 2.02
CA GLU A 261 49.07 -4.75 0.61
C GLU A 261 47.56 -4.64 0.33
N ASP A 262 46.70 -5.08 1.27
CA ASP A 262 45.24 -5.13 1.08
C ASP A 262 44.60 -3.75 1.13
N THR A 263 43.67 -3.48 0.20
CA THR A 263 42.99 -2.19 0.10
C THR A 263 41.71 -2.15 0.94
N LEU A 264 41.54 -1.12 1.77
CA LEU A 264 40.34 -0.93 2.60
C LEU A 264 39.09 -0.64 1.74
N ILE A 265 37.91 -1.10 2.18
CA ILE A 265 36.65 -1.00 1.42
C ILE A 265 35.59 -0.16 2.18
N THR A 266 35.28 1.00 1.62
CA THR A 266 34.21 1.90 2.08
C THR A 266 32.80 1.41 1.70
N GLY A 267 31.77 1.85 2.43
CA GLY A 267 30.37 1.59 2.10
C GLY A 267 29.95 0.12 2.27
N TRP A 268 30.53 -0.59 3.24
CA TRP A 268 30.10 -1.92 3.66
C TRP A 268 29.27 -1.83 4.95
N LYS A 269 28.16 -2.57 5.04
CA LYS A 269 27.29 -2.55 6.21
C LYS A 269 27.66 -3.69 7.17
N ILE A 270 27.82 -3.37 8.44
CA ILE A 270 28.02 -4.33 9.54
C ILE A 270 26.82 -4.21 10.49
N TRP A 271 26.34 -5.33 11.00
CA TRP A 271 25.22 -5.41 11.96
C TRP A 271 25.72 -5.72 13.38
N LEU A 272 25.00 -5.25 14.40
CA LEU A 272 25.22 -5.61 15.81
C LEU A 272 23.93 -6.19 16.41
N TYR A 273 24.03 -7.41 16.93
CA TYR A 273 22.96 -8.11 17.63
C TYR A 273 23.28 -8.27 19.11
N GLN A 274 22.25 -8.34 19.96
CA GLN A 274 22.34 -8.68 21.38
C GLN A 274 21.45 -9.90 21.68
N TYR A 275 21.90 -10.77 22.58
CA TYR A 275 21.13 -11.95 23.00
C TYR A 275 20.18 -11.64 24.18
N SER A 276 18.93 -12.07 24.05
CA SER A 276 17.91 -12.12 25.11
C SER A 276 17.49 -13.56 25.39
N GLN A 277 17.16 -13.90 26.64
CA GLN A 277 16.67 -15.24 27.00
C GLN A 277 15.27 -15.53 26.46
N ASP A 278 14.43 -14.51 26.29
CA ASP A 278 13.03 -14.64 25.88
C ASP A 278 12.86 -14.61 24.35
N GLU A 279 13.75 -13.91 23.64
CA GLU A 279 13.61 -13.62 22.19
C GLU A 279 14.79 -14.11 21.33
N GLY A 280 15.95 -14.42 21.93
CA GLY A 280 17.16 -14.79 21.20
C GLY A 280 17.95 -13.58 20.67
N TRP A 281 18.47 -13.67 19.44
CA TRP A 281 19.34 -12.65 18.85
C TRP A 281 18.55 -11.50 18.22
N ASN A 282 18.45 -10.37 18.92
CA ASN A 282 17.81 -9.15 18.45
C ASN A 282 18.82 -8.20 17.81
N LEU A 283 18.49 -7.62 16.64
CA LEU A 283 19.29 -6.55 16.02
C LEU A 283 19.12 -5.25 16.83
N ILE A 284 20.22 -4.69 17.33
CA ILE A 284 20.18 -3.48 18.19
C ILE A 284 20.81 -2.24 17.55
N ASP A 285 21.81 -2.41 16.67
CA ASP A 285 22.44 -1.29 15.96
C ASP A 285 23.03 -1.76 14.61
N TYR A 286 23.46 -0.82 13.77
CA TYR A 286 24.28 -1.11 12.60
C TYR A 286 25.23 0.05 12.30
N ASP A 287 26.34 -0.25 11.61
CA ASP A 287 27.24 0.78 11.08
C ASP A 287 27.54 0.56 9.58
N LYS A 288 28.11 1.57 8.93
CA LYS A 288 28.59 1.55 7.54
C LYS A 288 30.06 1.99 7.52
N THR A 289 30.92 1.19 6.90
CA THR A 289 32.35 1.48 6.83
C THR A 289 32.61 2.80 6.13
N ASP A 290 33.38 3.66 6.80
CA ASP A 290 33.66 5.05 6.40
C ASP A 290 34.60 5.13 5.18
N SER A 291 35.10 6.33 4.86
CA SER A 291 36.08 6.54 3.77
C SER A 291 37.45 5.89 4.04
N LEU A 292 37.73 5.51 5.29
CA LEU A 292 38.90 4.75 5.73
C LEU A 292 38.58 3.25 5.89
N GLY A 293 37.39 2.80 5.47
CA GLY A 293 36.93 1.42 5.61
C GLY A 293 36.67 0.97 7.05
N THR A 294 36.64 1.89 8.01
CA THR A 294 36.49 1.63 9.46
C THR A 294 35.04 1.69 9.89
N TYR A 295 34.65 0.87 10.87
CA TYR A 295 33.33 0.88 11.50
C TYR A 295 33.44 0.76 13.04
N ASN A 296 32.42 1.20 13.77
CA ASN A 296 32.39 1.17 15.23
C ASN A 296 30.98 1.03 15.85
N PHE A 297 30.95 0.59 17.12
CA PHE A 297 29.76 0.49 17.95
C PHE A 297 30.06 0.86 19.41
N PHE A 298 29.04 1.38 20.10
CA PHE A 298 29.05 1.60 21.54
C PHE A 298 27.99 0.71 22.20
N VAL A 299 28.40 -0.11 23.17
CA VAL A 299 27.56 -1.06 23.90
C VAL A 299 27.31 -0.55 25.31
N LEU A 300 26.03 -0.43 25.69
CA LEU A 300 25.56 0.24 26.92
C LEU A 300 25.14 -0.74 28.03
N SER A 301 25.26 -2.05 27.84
CA SER A 301 24.93 -3.08 28.84
C SER A 301 25.90 -4.25 28.79
N ALA A 302 26.12 -4.92 29.91
CA ALA A 302 26.81 -6.21 29.92
C ALA A 302 25.92 -7.30 29.29
N GLY A 303 26.50 -8.22 28.52
CA GLY A 303 25.75 -9.26 27.79
C GLY A 303 26.54 -9.91 26.66
N GLU A 304 25.84 -10.74 25.88
CA GLU A 304 26.38 -11.42 24.69
C GLU A 304 25.92 -10.72 23.41
N TYR A 305 26.86 -10.52 22.49
CA TYR A 305 26.70 -9.72 21.27
C TYR A 305 27.26 -10.47 20.05
N GLN A 306 26.71 -10.20 18.86
CA GLN A 306 27.19 -10.77 17.59
C GLN A 306 27.31 -9.70 16.49
N LEU A 307 28.35 -9.80 15.64
CA LEU A 307 28.60 -8.93 14.49
C LEU A 307 28.69 -9.73 13.18
N GLU A 308 28.13 -9.19 12.09
CA GLU A 308 28.01 -9.83 10.76
C GLU A 308 28.12 -8.81 9.61
N GLU A 309 28.70 -9.20 8.45
CA GLU A 309 28.75 -8.38 7.23
C GLU A 309 27.64 -8.70 6.22
N ILE A 310 27.21 -7.69 5.43
CA ILE A 310 26.30 -7.94 4.29
C ILE A 310 27.05 -8.44 3.03
N SER A 311 26.72 -9.63 2.53
CA SER A 311 27.41 -10.24 1.37
C SER A 311 27.15 -9.49 0.05
N LYS A 312 28.14 -9.43 -0.86
CA LYS A 312 28.05 -8.75 -2.17
C LYS A 312 28.43 -9.67 -3.34
N TYR A 313 27.77 -9.53 -4.51
CA TYR A 313 28.04 -10.38 -5.68
C TYR A 313 29.35 -10.02 -6.39
N GLY A 314 30.12 -11.03 -6.81
CA GLY A 314 31.45 -10.85 -7.40
C GLY A 314 32.56 -10.68 -6.36
N TRP A 315 32.20 -10.78 -5.08
CA TRP A 315 33.07 -10.75 -3.92
C TRP A 315 32.83 -12.02 -3.09
N THR A 316 33.90 -12.69 -2.66
CA THR A 316 33.84 -13.81 -1.71
C THR A 316 34.39 -13.36 -0.37
N GLN A 317 33.69 -13.56 0.74
CA GLN A 317 34.23 -13.28 2.07
C GLN A 317 35.34 -14.27 2.44
N THR A 318 36.46 -13.76 2.95
CA THR A 318 37.64 -14.55 3.33
C THR A 318 38.01 -14.40 4.80
N TYR A 319 37.48 -13.39 5.50
CA TYR A 319 37.74 -13.14 6.93
C TYR A 319 36.54 -12.47 7.62
N PRO A 320 36.23 -12.77 8.90
CA PRO A 320 36.79 -13.85 9.71
C PRO A 320 36.35 -15.24 9.19
N PRO A 321 37.04 -16.34 9.56
CA PRO A 321 36.75 -17.68 9.01
C PRO A 321 35.33 -18.20 9.27
N GLU A 322 34.73 -17.86 10.42
CA GLU A 322 33.35 -18.22 10.78
C GLU A 322 32.29 -17.27 10.16
N GLY A 323 32.72 -16.25 9.40
CA GLY A 323 31.86 -15.23 8.79
C GLY A 323 31.34 -14.15 9.76
N ILE A 324 31.31 -14.43 11.06
CA ILE A 324 30.80 -13.57 12.14
C ILE A 324 31.80 -13.43 13.30
N TYR A 325 31.53 -12.47 14.20
CA TYR A 325 32.14 -12.42 15.54
C TYR A 325 31.06 -12.57 16.61
N SER A 326 31.34 -13.32 17.67
CA SER A 326 30.52 -13.37 18.89
C SER A 326 31.38 -12.92 20.08
N VAL A 327 30.87 -11.98 20.89
CA VAL A 327 31.63 -11.34 21.98
C VAL A 327 30.79 -11.15 23.23
N THR A 328 31.38 -11.42 24.40
CA THR A 328 30.73 -11.24 25.71
C THR A 328 31.30 -10.02 26.44
N ILE A 329 30.49 -8.98 26.60
CA ILE A 329 30.86 -7.75 27.31
C ILE A 329 30.53 -7.94 28.79
N ASN A 330 31.56 -8.14 29.63
CA ASN A 330 31.41 -8.34 31.08
C ASN A 330 31.64 -7.05 31.90
N ASN A 331 32.35 -6.07 31.34
CA ASN A 331 32.55 -4.73 31.91
C ASN A 331 32.33 -3.69 30.80
N LEU A 332 31.81 -2.52 31.15
CA LEU A 332 31.56 -1.44 30.20
C LEU A 332 32.79 -0.56 29.90
N ASP A 333 33.95 -0.82 30.50
CA ASP A 333 35.25 -0.30 30.00
C ASP A 333 35.83 -1.12 28.81
N THR A 334 35.15 -2.18 28.36
CA THR A 334 35.75 -3.12 27.40
C THR A 334 35.91 -2.47 26.02
N ILE A 335 37.16 -2.31 25.57
CA ILE A 335 37.49 -1.90 24.20
C ILE A 335 37.89 -3.15 23.40
N LEU A 336 37.13 -3.47 22.34
CA LEU A 336 37.42 -4.54 21.39
C LEU A 336 37.69 -3.94 20.00
N SER A 337 38.93 -3.98 19.55
CA SER A 337 39.34 -3.50 18.21
C SER A 337 39.88 -4.64 17.35
N ASN A 338 39.94 -4.42 16.04
CA ASN A 338 40.34 -5.38 15.00
C ASN A 338 39.30 -6.50 14.76
N LEU A 339 38.01 -6.18 14.91
CA LEU A 339 36.90 -7.02 14.46
C LEU A 339 36.75 -6.92 12.92
N ASP A 340 37.80 -7.31 12.20
CA ASP A 340 38.00 -7.01 10.79
C ASP A 340 37.33 -8.00 9.83
N PHE A 341 37.06 -7.57 8.59
CA PHE A 341 36.28 -8.34 7.61
C PHE A 341 36.88 -8.23 6.18
N GLY A 342 37.15 -9.35 5.50
CA GLY A 342 37.88 -9.40 4.19
C GLY A 342 37.11 -10.02 3.01
N ASN A 343 37.37 -9.60 1.75
CA ASN A 343 36.83 -10.25 0.51
C ASN A 343 37.75 -10.17 -0.75
N TYR A 344 37.49 -10.95 -1.82
CA TYR A 344 38.28 -11.00 -3.11
C TYR A 344 37.43 -11.01 -4.43
N GLY A 345 37.98 -10.66 -5.64
CA GLY A 345 37.32 -10.68 -6.99
C GLY A 345 38.22 -10.76 -8.29
N THR A 346 37.66 -10.94 -9.51
CA THR A 346 38.36 -11.42 -10.79
C THR A 346 37.93 -10.79 -12.17
N THR A 347 38.68 -11.02 -13.30
CA THR A 347 38.49 -10.40 -14.67
C THR A 347 38.88 -11.27 -15.93
N LEU A 348 38.29 -11.04 -17.15
CA LEU A 348 38.54 -11.75 -18.48
C LEU A 348 38.09 -10.93 -19.76
N GLN A 349 38.39 -11.37 -21.02
CA GLN A 349 38.11 -10.64 -22.31
C GLN A 349 37.62 -11.46 -23.58
N ASN A 350 36.54 -11.04 -24.32
CA ASN A 350 36.10 -11.37 -25.72
C ASN A 350 35.29 -10.16 -26.34
N TYR A 351 34.88 -10.06 -27.64
CA TYR A 351 34.04 -8.91 -28.13
C TYR A 351 33.07 -9.06 -29.36
N VAL A 352 32.15 -8.09 -29.56
CA VAL A 352 31.22 -7.92 -30.73
C VAL A 352 31.16 -6.44 -31.22
N SER A 353 30.95 -6.13 -32.50
CA SER A 353 30.82 -4.77 -33.07
C SER A 353 29.99 -4.68 -34.38
N GLY A 354 29.76 -3.45 -34.87
CA GLY A 354 29.08 -3.14 -36.15
C GLY A 354 28.78 -1.63 -36.30
N TYR A 355 27.95 -1.25 -37.29
CA TYR A 355 27.55 0.15 -37.53
C TYR A 355 26.02 0.41 -37.53
N LYS A 356 25.63 1.68 -37.40
CA LYS A 356 24.31 2.22 -37.71
C LYS A 356 24.40 3.27 -38.82
N PHE A 357 23.44 3.27 -39.75
CA PHE A 357 23.31 4.25 -40.84
C PHE A 357 21.88 4.77 -41.00
N PHE A 358 21.74 5.91 -41.68
CA PHE A 358 20.47 6.45 -42.17
C PHE A 358 20.16 5.80 -43.51
N ASP A 359 19.18 4.89 -43.50
CA ASP A 359 18.60 4.32 -44.71
C ASP A 359 17.59 5.34 -45.28
N GLU A 360 18.08 6.32 -46.02
CA GLU A 360 17.25 7.41 -46.55
C GLU A 360 16.27 6.89 -47.61
N ASN A 361 16.67 5.84 -48.32
CA ASN A 361 15.92 5.30 -49.45
C ASN A 361 14.97 4.13 -49.09
N ARG A 362 15.02 3.66 -47.84
CA ARG A 362 14.20 2.61 -47.20
C ARG A 362 14.42 1.20 -47.79
N ASN A 363 15.63 0.86 -48.24
CA ASN A 363 15.93 -0.43 -48.89
C ASN A 363 16.44 -1.55 -47.96
N GLY A 364 16.81 -1.24 -46.71
CA GLY A 364 17.34 -2.21 -45.75
C GLY A 364 18.77 -2.68 -46.02
N VAL A 365 19.58 -1.91 -46.75
CA VAL A 365 20.99 -2.18 -47.08
C VAL A 365 21.79 -0.90 -46.85
N ARG A 366 23.03 -1.02 -46.36
CA ARG A 366 23.91 0.12 -46.14
C ARG A 366 24.57 0.56 -47.43
N ASP A 367 24.05 1.61 -48.07
CA ASP A 367 24.63 2.15 -49.29
C ASP A 367 25.84 3.08 -49.02
N SER A 368 26.74 3.21 -50.01
CA SER A 368 28.04 3.89 -49.83
C SER A 368 27.95 5.41 -49.61
N ASN A 369 26.78 6.00 -49.84
CA ASN A 369 26.45 7.40 -49.58
C ASN A 369 25.68 7.62 -48.26
N GLU A 370 25.34 6.56 -47.53
CA GLU A 370 24.49 6.66 -46.35
C GLU A 370 25.29 6.97 -45.09
N VAL A 371 24.94 8.07 -44.45
CA VAL A 371 25.66 8.59 -43.29
C VAL A 371 25.46 7.70 -42.07
N GLY A 372 26.51 7.57 -41.26
CA GLY A 372 26.39 6.92 -39.97
C GLY A 372 25.39 7.67 -39.09
N LEU A 373 24.37 6.98 -38.58
CA LEU A 373 23.50 7.58 -37.57
C LEU A 373 24.27 7.56 -36.25
N ALA A 374 24.79 8.74 -35.93
CA ALA A 374 25.48 9.01 -34.68
C ALA A 374 24.63 8.54 -33.50
N ASN A 375 25.28 8.09 -32.43
CA ASN A 375 24.64 7.88 -31.14
C ASN A 375 23.33 7.07 -31.13
N PHE A 376 23.24 6.04 -31.98
CA PHE A 376 22.16 5.06 -32.01
C PHE A 376 22.41 3.89 -31.04
N LYS A 377 21.44 3.61 -30.16
CA LYS A 377 21.57 2.59 -29.11
C LYS A 377 21.42 1.14 -29.59
N ILE A 378 22.54 0.45 -29.85
CA ILE A 378 22.61 -1.01 -30.11
C ILE A 378 22.83 -1.80 -28.82
N LYS A 379 22.14 -2.92 -28.56
CA LYS A 379 22.22 -3.67 -27.30
C LYS A 379 22.60 -5.13 -27.47
N LEU A 380 23.33 -5.64 -26.48
CA LEU A 380 23.88 -6.99 -26.42
C LEU A 380 23.34 -7.79 -25.22
N MET A 381 23.30 -9.11 -25.37
CA MET A 381 22.57 -10.09 -24.53
C MET A 381 23.36 -11.40 -24.37
N LYS A 382 23.20 -12.20 -23.30
CA LYS A 382 24.06 -13.38 -23.00
C LYS A 382 23.30 -14.59 -22.40
N LYS A 383 22.77 -15.50 -23.22
CA LYS A 383 21.83 -16.60 -22.90
C LYS A 383 21.82 -17.27 -21.51
N ALA A 384 20.63 -17.64 -21.02
CA ALA A 384 20.44 -18.62 -19.92
C ALA A 384 19.42 -19.73 -20.27
N GLY A 385 19.94 -20.85 -20.78
CA GLY A 385 19.10 -21.98 -21.21
C GLY A 385 18.21 -21.55 -22.39
N ASN A 386 16.90 -21.79 -22.28
CA ASN A 386 15.91 -21.31 -23.27
C ASN A 386 15.44 -19.87 -22.97
N GLN A 387 15.95 -19.23 -21.91
CA GLN A 387 15.42 -17.99 -21.37
C GLN A 387 16.45 -16.87 -21.24
N PHE A 388 15.91 -15.66 -21.19
CA PHE A 388 16.18 -14.71 -22.24
C PHE A 388 15.60 -13.34 -21.80
N VAL A 389 16.17 -12.09 -21.86
CA VAL A 389 17.35 -11.28 -21.37
C VAL A 389 18.60 -10.56 -22.05
N ASN A 390 18.90 -9.33 -21.66
CA ASN A 390 20.10 -8.48 -21.93
C ASN A 390 21.40 -8.78 -21.14
N PHE A 391 22.50 -8.15 -21.56
CA PHE A 391 23.80 -8.25 -20.90
C PHE A 391 24.59 -6.94 -20.89
N ARG A 392 24.85 -6.33 -22.05
CA ARG A 392 25.71 -5.15 -22.21
C ARG A 392 25.20 -4.16 -23.23
N GLN A 393 25.74 -2.94 -23.17
CA GLN A 393 25.09 -1.79 -23.79
C GLN A 393 26.07 -0.63 -24.10
N VAL A 394 26.35 -0.36 -25.40
CA VAL A 394 27.28 0.70 -25.91
C VAL A 394 26.73 1.47 -27.13
N LEU A 395 26.71 2.80 -27.10
CA LEU A 395 26.21 3.61 -28.24
C LEU A 395 27.01 3.36 -29.52
N THR A 396 26.44 3.77 -30.65
CA THR A 396 27.27 4.12 -31.80
C THR A 396 27.96 5.46 -31.58
N ASP A 397 29.18 5.63 -32.08
CA ASP A 397 29.88 6.92 -32.08
C ASP A 397 29.29 7.89 -33.12
N SER A 398 29.94 9.04 -33.32
CA SER A 398 29.57 10.04 -34.33
C SER A 398 29.63 9.56 -35.79
N ASN A 399 30.26 8.42 -36.06
CA ASN A 399 30.34 7.76 -37.37
C ASN A 399 29.36 6.58 -37.50
N GLY A 400 28.55 6.34 -36.47
CA GLY A 400 27.65 5.19 -36.41
C GLY A 400 28.29 3.89 -35.95
N TYR A 401 29.54 3.84 -35.45
CA TYR A 401 30.20 2.60 -35.03
C TYR A 401 29.98 2.22 -33.55
N TYR A 402 29.69 0.96 -33.22
CA TYR A 402 29.58 0.45 -31.84
C TYR A 402 30.45 -0.80 -31.58
N SER A 403 30.89 -1.01 -30.33
CA SER A 403 31.63 -2.22 -29.94
C SER A 403 31.48 -2.64 -28.47
N PHE A 404 31.51 -3.95 -28.23
CA PHE A 404 31.19 -4.64 -26.99
C PHE A 404 32.35 -5.47 -26.48
N LEU A 405 33.33 -4.83 -25.86
CA LEU A 405 34.51 -5.51 -25.32
C LEU A 405 34.18 -6.37 -24.08
N ASN A 406 35.16 -7.19 -23.69
CA ASN A 406 35.28 -7.98 -22.47
C ASN A 406 34.09 -8.89 -22.09
N LEU A 407 33.56 -9.63 -23.05
CA LEU A 407 32.47 -10.59 -22.90
C LEU A 407 32.97 -11.96 -22.40
N PRO A 408 32.24 -12.68 -21.53
CA PRO A 408 32.48 -14.10 -21.24
C PRO A 408 31.83 -15.04 -22.28
N PRO A 409 32.28 -16.30 -22.44
CA PRO A 409 31.69 -17.24 -23.40
C PRO A 409 30.18 -17.48 -23.21
N ASN A 410 29.41 -17.40 -24.31
CA ASN A 410 27.97 -17.71 -24.39
C ASN A 410 27.39 -17.58 -25.80
N VAL A 411 26.10 -17.90 -25.96
CA VAL A 411 25.30 -17.35 -27.06
C VAL A 411 24.88 -15.92 -26.72
N TYR A 412 24.85 -15.06 -27.72
CA TYR A 412 24.54 -13.65 -27.62
C TYR A 412 23.48 -13.20 -28.63
N LYS A 413 22.52 -12.38 -28.21
CA LYS A 413 21.55 -11.68 -29.09
C LYS A 413 21.92 -10.19 -29.22
N VAL A 414 21.80 -9.63 -30.42
CA VAL A 414 22.17 -8.23 -30.74
C VAL A 414 21.05 -7.55 -31.52
N THR A 415 20.63 -6.35 -31.10
CA THR A 415 19.65 -5.55 -31.88
C THR A 415 19.81 -4.05 -31.58
N GLU A 416 19.40 -3.21 -32.53
CA GLU A 416 19.33 -1.76 -32.34
C GLU A 416 17.97 -1.31 -31.84
N VAL A 417 17.92 -0.19 -31.09
CA VAL A 417 16.70 0.43 -30.57
C VAL A 417 16.35 1.74 -31.30
N PRO A 418 15.50 1.74 -32.36
CA PRO A 418 14.09 2.13 -32.27
C PRO A 418 13.67 3.17 -31.18
N VAL A 419 12.93 4.27 -31.50
CA VAL A 419 12.94 5.61 -30.85
C VAL A 419 11.63 6.40 -30.14
N ILE A 420 10.62 7.41 -30.29
CA ILE A 420 9.66 8.40 -31.10
C ILE A 420 10.02 9.61 -32.19
N GLY A 421 9.92 9.52 -33.55
CA GLY A 421 10.79 10.06 -34.65
C GLY A 421 11.01 9.18 -35.97
N TRP A 422 11.85 8.13 -35.93
CA TRP A 422 12.29 7.09 -36.93
C TRP A 422 11.56 5.68 -37.05
N TRP A 423 12.04 4.77 -37.93
CA TRP A 423 11.63 3.37 -38.08
C TRP A 423 12.79 2.49 -38.62
N GLN A 424 12.91 1.24 -38.16
CA GLN A 424 14.00 0.29 -38.52
C GLN A 424 13.75 -0.49 -39.83
N SER A 425 14.81 -0.56 -40.66
CA SER A 425 14.82 -1.24 -41.97
C SER A 425 15.89 -2.32 -42.11
N LEU A 426 17.01 -2.25 -41.37
CA LEU A 426 18.00 -3.34 -41.32
C LEU A 426 18.44 -3.66 -39.88
N PRO A 427 18.58 -4.95 -39.53
CA PRO A 427 17.87 -6.10 -40.10
C PRO A 427 16.39 -6.03 -39.68
N ASP A 428 15.54 -6.92 -40.22
CA ASP A 428 14.10 -7.00 -39.90
C ASP A 428 13.78 -7.04 -38.40
N SER A 429 14.73 -7.49 -37.56
CA SER A 429 14.60 -7.36 -36.10
C SER A 429 15.94 -7.39 -35.36
N PHE A 430 16.74 -8.46 -35.52
CA PHE A 430 17.92 -8.72 -34.69
C PHE A 430 18.90 -9.77 -35.26
N TYR A 431 20.11 -9.80 -34.70
CA TYR A 431 21.11 -10.86 -34.87
C TYR A 431 21.19 -11.78 -33.64
N ILE A 432 21.70 -13.00 -33.84
CA ILE A 432 22.15 -13.92 -32.78
C ILE A 432 23.51 -14.47 -33.22
N VAL A 433 24.48 -14.50 -32.30
CA VAL A 433 25.85 -14.99 -32.51
C VAL A 433 26.26 -15.94 -31.37
N ASP A 434 27.06 -16.96 -31.64
CA ASP A 434 27.55 -17.89 -30.61
C ASP A 434 29.04 -17.65 -30.36
N MET A 435 29.39 -17.32 -29.12
CA MET A 435 30.71 -16.85 -28.72
C MET A 435 31.33 -17.81 -27.72
N ALA A 436 32.29 -18.61 -28.19
CA ALA A 436 33.18 -19.38 -27.33
C ALA A 436 34.20 -18.46 -26.61
N SER A 437 35.19 -19.02 -25.94
CA SER A 437 36.39 -18.26 -25.55
C SER A 437 37.11 -17.76 -26.81
N GLU A 438 37.61 -16.52 -26.78
CA GLU A 438 38.47 -15.96 -27.84
C GLU A 438 37.78 -15.89 -29.23
N VAL A 439 36.50 -15.48 -29.25
CA VAL A 439 35.68 -15.30 -30.47
C VAL A 439 35.19 -13.86 -30.61
N GLU A 440 35.11 -13.39 -31.86
CA GLU A 440 34.82 -12.01 -32.26
C GLU A 440 33.75 -11.97 -33.39
N PHE A 441 32.94 -10.92 -33.46
CA PHE A 441 31.94 -10.67 -34.52
C PHE A 441 31.79 -9.18 -34.80
N ASP A 442 32.03 -8.70 -36.02
CA ASP A 442 32.30 -7.27 -36.29
C ASP A 442 31.42 -6.57 -37.35
N THR A 443 30.55 -7.30 -38.06
CA THR A 443 29.75 -6.80 -39.21
C THR A 443 28.23 -6.70 -38.94
N LEU A 444 27.84 -6.49 -37.67
CA LEU A 444 26.42 -6.51 -37.27
C LEU A 444 25.76 -5.12 -37.42
N ASP A 445 25.49 -4.73 -38.66
CA ASP A 445 25.01 -3.39 -39.07
C ASP A 445 23.48 -3.18 -38.95
N PHE A 446 23.04 -1.92 -38.90
CA PHE A 446 21.64 -1.55 -38.67
C PHE A 446 21.20 -0.25 -39.40
N GLY A 447 20.00 -0.19 -40.01
CA GLY A 447 19.50 0.97 -40.81
C GLY A 447 18.11 1.48 -40.37
N ASN A 448 17.84 2.80 -40.45
CA ASN A 448 16.54 3.45 -40.10
C ASN A 448 16.16 4.62 -41.04
N TYR A 449 14.86 4.94 -41.14
CA TYR A 449 14.25 6.11 -41.82
C TYR A 449 13.24 6.89 -40.95
N GLN A 450 12.78 8.09 -41.30
CA GLN A 450 11.80 8.90 -40.52
C GLN A 450 10.33 8.66 -40.92
N ILE A 451 9.37 8.84 -39.98
CA ILE A 451 7.92 8.66 -40.21
C ILE A 451 7.02 9.72 -39.53
N GLY A 452 5.76 9.83 -39.96
CA GLY A 452 4.67 10.61 -39.35
C GLY A 452 3.59 9.81 -38.58
N PHE A 453 2.48 10.49 -38.25
CA PHE A 453 1.31 9.94 -37.55
C PHE A 453 0.29 9.27 -38.50
N GLY A 454 -0.49 8.34 -37.96
CA GLY A 454 -1.67 7.72 -38.57
C GLY A 454 -2.99 8.09 -37.85
N SER A 455 -4.06 7.35 -38.16
CA SER A 455 -5.38 7.54 -37.53
C SER A 455 -6.25 6.28 -37.59
N ILE A 456 -7.24 6.19 -36.70
CA ILE A 456 -8.23 5.11 -36.64
C ILE A 456 -9.64 5.70 -36.62
N SER A 457 -10.45 5.39 -37.63
CA SER A 457 -11.86 5.77 -37.75
C SER A 457 -12.74 4.57 -38.07
N GLY A 458 -14.05 4.77 -37.98
CA GLY A 458 -15.02 3.71 -38.13
C GLY A 458 -16.46 4.20 -38.01
N MET A 459 -17.38 3.26 -37.85
CA MET A 459 -18.82 3.52 -37.87
C MET A 459 -19.56 2.49 -37.01
N ILE A 460 -20.51 2.95 -36.20
CA ILE A 460 -21.52 2.08 -35.57
C ILE A 460 -22.77 2.12 -36.45
N PHE A 461 -23.24 0.95 -36.88
CA PHE A 461 -24.34 0.80 -37.81
C PHE A 461 -25.43 -0.15 -37.29
N HIS A 462 -26.66 0.08 -37.72
CA HIS A 462 -27.77 -0.84 -37.53
C HIS A 462 -27.62 -1.96 -38.55
N ASP A 463 -27.17 -3.13 -38.11
CA ASP A 463 -27.17 -4.36 -38.90
C ASP A 463 -28.62 -4.87 -38.97
N ILE A 464 -29.35 -4.50 -40.02
CA ILE A 464 -30.80 -4.74 -40.11
C ILE A 464 -31.11 -6.21 -40.40
N ASN A 465 -30.22 -6.91 -41.10
CA ASN A 465 -30.45 -8.27 -41.59
C ASN A 465 -29.72 -9.36 -40.76
N GLY A 466 -28.80 -8.97 -39.87
CA GLY A 466 -28.06 -9.84 -38.96
C GLY A 466 -26.89 -10.58 -39.59
N ASN A 467 -26.38 -10.14 -40.75
CA ASN A 467 -25.30 -10.83 -41.47
C ASN A 467 -23.88 -10.53 -40.93
N ASN A 468 -23.74 -9.59 -39.98
CA ASN A 468 -22.46 -9.13 -39.41
C ASN A 468 -21.53 -8.43 -40.42
N ILE A 469 -22.08 -7.84 -41.49
CA ILE A 469 -21.42 -7.05 -42.54
C ILE A 469 -22.16 -5.71 -42.64
N LYS A 470 -21.49 -4.65 -43.09
CA LYS A 470 -22.13 -3.35 -43.31
C LYS A 470 -22.63 -3.21 -44.76
N ASP A 471 -23.92 -3.37 -44.99
CA ASP A 471 -24.56 -3.25 -46.30
C ASP A 471 -24.98 -1.78 -46.62
N ASP A 472 -25.45 -1.54 -47.85
CA ASP A 472 -26.01 -0.25 -48.30
C ASP A 472 -27.36 0.12 -47.64
N GLN A 473 -28.03 -0.86 -47.00
CA GLN A 473 -29.31 -0.67 -46.33
C GLN A 473 -29.16 -0.32 -44.85
N ASP A 474 -27.97 -0.51 -44.27
CA ASP A 474 -27.71 -0.36 -42.85
C ASP A 474 -27.46 1.11 -42.48
N SER A 475 -28.31 1.65 -41.60
CA SER A 475 -28.24 3.04 -41.16
C SER A 475 -27.24 3.26 -40.02
N GLY A 476 -26.54 4.39 -40.05
CA GLY A 476 -25.65 4.80 -38.95
C GLY A 476 -26.38 5.05 -37.63
N LEU A 477 -25.73 4.69 -36.53
CA LEU A 477 -26.26 4.82 -35.16
C LEU A 477 -25.54 5.93 -34.39
N SER A 478 -26.20 7.08 -34.27
CA SER A 478 -25.68 8.27 -33.61
C SER A 478 -25.76 8.21 -32.07
N ASN A 479 -24.90 8.99 -31.39
CA ASN A 479 -24.83 9.07 -29.93
C ASN A 479 -24.59 7.70 -29.27
N TRP A 480 -23.62 6.96 -29.81
CA TRP A 480 -23.01 5.79 -29.20
C TRP A 480 -21.58 6.13 -28.77
N TYR A 481 -21.19 5.66 -27.58
CA TYR A 481 -19.83 5.86 -27.07
C TYR A 481 -18.88 4.82 -27.68
N VAL A 482 -17.75 5.31 -28.18
CA VAL A 482 -16.61 4.50 -28.64
C VAL A 482 -15.41 4.83 -27.77
N ILE A 483 -14.70 3.80 -27.35
CA ILE A 483 -13.46 3.88 -26.57
C ILE A 483 -12.35 3.27 -27.42
N LEU A 484 -11.21 3.95 -27.49
CA LEU A 484 -9.95 3.41 -27.99
C LEU A 484 -8.98 3.35 -26.83
N GLU A 485 -8.70 2.14 -26.35
CA GLU A 485 -7.65 1.89 -25.36
C GLU A 485 -6.53 1.06 -25.99
N GLY A 486 -5.28 1.31 -25.61
CA GLY A 486 -4.19 0.56 -26.18
C GLY A 486 -2.89 1.30 -26.11
N ASN A 487 -1.98 0.94 -27.00
CA ASN A 487 -0.59 1.27 -26.82
C ASN A 487 0.10 1.34 -28.17
N SER A 488 0.64 2.51 -28.51
CA SER A 488 1.45 2.62 -29.70
C SER A 488 2.64 1.65 -29.62
N HIS A 489 3.16 1.23 -30.79
CA HIS A 489 4.53 0.75 -31.12
C HIS A 489 5.60 1.68 -30.52
N TYR A 490 5.13 2.83 -30.06
CA TYR A 490 5.68 3.73 -29.07
C TYR A 490 4.86 3.68 -27.78
N ASN A 491 5.36 2.97 -26.75
CA ASN A 491 4.64 2.42 -25.59
C ASN A 491 3.40 3.16 -25.14
N THR A 492 3.53 4.49 -24.99
CA THR A 492 2.52 5.48 -24.66
C THR A 492 1.13 4.88 -24.64
N PHE A 493 0.63 4.66 -23.43
CA PHE A 493 -0.70 4.14 -23.23
C PHE A 493 -1.68 5.22 -23.68
N VAL A 494 -2.57 4.85 -24.60
CA VAL A 494 -3.61 5.71 -25.15
C VAL A 494 -4.93 5.21 -24.60
N ASN A 495 -5.72 6.13 -24.05
CA ASN A 495 -7.11 5.90 -23.68
C ASN A 495 -7.92 7.13 -24.07
N LEU A 496 -8.72 6.99 -25.11
CA LEU A 496 -9.53 8.05 -25.73
C LEU A 496 -10.98 7.58 -25.83
N SER A 497 -11.92 8.50 -25.75
CA SER A 497 -13.33 8.21 -26.03
C SER A 497 -13.97 9.30 -26.87
N THR A 498 -14.98 8.92 -27.65
CA THR A 498 -15.74 9.82 -28.51
C THR A 498 -17.18 9.32 -28.69
N LEU A 499 -18.04 10.16 -29.27
CA LEU A 499 -19.42 9.85 -29.61
C LEU A 499 -19.59 9.76 -31.13
N THR A 500 -20.38 8.80 -31.59
CA THR A 500 -20.75 8.71 -33.01
C THR A 500 -21.60 9.89 -33.46
N ASN A 501 -21.27 10.45 -34.63
CA ASN A 501 -21.99 11.57 -35.24
C ASN A 501 -23.40 11.18 -35.73
N SER A 502 -24.13 12.10 -36.35
CA SER A 502 -25.47 11.85 -36.93
C SER A 502 -25.52 10.74 -38.00
N GLN A 503 -24.38 10.36 -38.57
CA GLN A 503 -24.17 9.32 -39.58
C GLN A 503 -23.60 8.03 -38.98
N GLY A 504 -23.43 7.95 -37.65
CA GLY A 504 -22.86 6.79 -36.95
C GLY A 504 -21.34 6.71 -36.95
N GLU A 505 -20.64 7.69 -37.51
CA GLU A 505 -19.18 7.67 -37.73
C GLU A 505 -18.41 8.16 -36.51
N PHE A 506 -17.18 7.68 -36.32
CA PHE A 506 -16.23 8.14 -35.31
C PHE A 506 -14.79 8.15 -35.85
N THR A 507 -13.92 9.02 -35.28
CA THR A 507 -12.50 9.14 -35.65
C THR A 507 -11.63 9.42 -34.42
N PHE A 508 -10.46 8.80 -34.38
CA PHE A 508 -9.34 9.10 -33.49
C PHE A 508 -8.12 9.48 -34.36
N GLU A 509 -7.69 10.74 -34.29
CA GLU A 509 -6.59 11.30 -35.09
C GLU A 509 -5.26 11.34 -34.31
N ASN A 510 -4.16 11.60 -35.04
CA ASN A 510 -2.81 11.78 -34.48
C ASN A 510 -2.31 10.57 -33.67
N LEU A 511 -2.69 9.37 -34.12
CA LEU A 511 -2.24 8.13 -33.51
C LEU A 511 -0.86 7.78 -34.03
N LEU A 512 0.00 7.33 -33.14
CA LEU A 512 1.26 6.69 -33.52
C LEU A 512 0.98 5.24 -33.96
N PRO A 513 1.80 4.61 -34.80
CA PRO A 513 1.68 3.17 -35.07
C PRO A 513 1.62 2.36 -33.77
N GLY A 514 0.94 1.21 -33.76
CA GLY A 514 0.88 0.27 -32.64
C GLY A 514 -0.36 -0.57 -32.47
N ASN A 515 -0.57 -1.09 -31.25
CA ASN A 515 -1.58 -2.08 -30.94
C ASN A 515 -2.71 -1.44 -30.11
N TYR A 516 -3.83 -1.19 -30.76
CA TYR A 516 -5.02 -0.56 -30.17
C TYR A 516 -6.18 -1.54 -30.06
N THR A 517 -7.05 -1.28 -29.09
CA THR A 517 -8.30 -2.01 -28.83
C THR A 517 -9.42 -0.99 -28.90
N VAL A 518 -10.22 -1.02 -29.97
CA VAL A 518 -11.38 -0.14 -30.13
C VAL A 518 -12.62 -0.91 -29.70
N ASN A 519 -13.47 -0.30 -28.87
CA ASN A 519 -14.68 -0.92 -28.35
C ASN A 519 -15.85 0.07 -28.34
N GLN A 520 -17.08 -0.43 -28.44
CA GLN A 520 -18.29 0.34 -28.22
C GLN A 520 -18.89 0.06 -26.84
N ILE A 521 -19.58 1.03 -26.24
CA ILE A 521 -20.36 0.77 -25.02
C ILE A 521 -21.71 0.13 -25.41
N ALA A 522 -21.94 -1.10 -24.93
CA ALA A 522 -23.17 -1.85 -25.18
C ALA A 522 -24.43 -1.11 -24.66
N LYS A 523 -25.53 -1.19 -25.43
CA LYS A 523 -26.77 -0.43 -25.22
C LYS A 523 -27.95 -1.38 -25.06
N SER A 524 -28.90 -1.06 -24.18
CA SER A 524 -30.06 -1.93 -23.93
C SER A 524 -30.93 -2.09 -25.19
N SER A 525 -31.43 -3.32 -25.40
CA SER A 525 -32.15 -3.74 -26.62
C SER A 525 -31.35 -3.65 -27.93
N TRP A 526 -30.01 -3.56 -27.87
CA TRP A 526 -29.15 -3.59 -29.05
C TRP A 526 -28.06 -4.66 -28.91
N ARG A 527 -28.03 -5.60 -29.86
CA ARG A 527 -27.04 -6.69 -29.90
C ARG A 527 -25.95 -6.36 -30.89
N GLN A 528 -24.71 -6.30 -30.41
CA GLN A 528 -23.55 -6.28 -31.30
C GLN A 528 -23.50 -7.60 -32.11
N THR A 529 -23.63 -7.47 -33.43
CA THR A 529 -23.46 -8.54 -34.41
C THR A 529 -22.00 -8.60 -34.86
N TYR A 530 -21.39 -7.45 -35.13
CA TYR A 530 -20.01 -7.34 -35.60
C TYR A 530 -19.18 -6.37 -34.75
N PRO A 531 -17.96 -6.73 -34.31
CA PRO A 531 -17.46 -8.10 -34.16
C PRO A 531 -18.39 -8.96 -33.29
N THR A 532 -18.40 -10.28 -33.48
CA THR A 532 -19.34 -11.15 -32.77
C THR A 532 -19.07 -11.21 -31.27
N ALA A 533 -20.12 -11.47 -30.49
CA ALA A 533 -20.06 -11.73 -29.04
C ALA A 533 -19.43 -10.60 -28.19
N LEU A 534 -19.75 -9.33 -28.49
CA LEU A 534 -19.24 -8.12 -27.79
C LEU A 534 -17.70 -8.00 -27.82
N GLN A 535 -17.04 -8.57 -28.84
CA GLN A 535 -15.59 -8.42 -28.99
C GLN A 535 -15.22 -6.99 -29.45
N PRO A 536 -14.13 -6.42 -28.92
CA PRO A 536 -13.55 -5.20 -29.48
C PRO A 536 -12.76 -5.51 -30.77
N HIS A 537 -12.45 -4.47 -31.54
CA HIS A 537 -11.49 -4.55 -32.64
C HIS A 537 -10.06 -4.40 -32.12
N PHE A 538 -9.21 -5.40 -32.37
CA PHE A 538 -7.78 -5.30 -32.14
C PHE A 538 -7.09 -4.79 -33.40
N VAL A 539 -6.66 -3.53 -33.38
CA VAL A 539 -6.07 -2.83 -34.52
C VAL A 539 -4.57 -2.76 -34.35
N GLN A 540 -3.83 -3.40 -35.26
CA GLN A 540 -2.41 -3.09 -35.46
C GLN A 540 -2.32 -1.98 -36.51
N LEU A 541 -1.71 -0.86 -36.14
CA LEU A 541 -1.54 0.33 -36.96
C LEU A 541 -0.06 0.46 -37.36
N GLY A 542 0.24 0.45 -38.65
CA GLY A 542 1.57 0.70 -39.20
C GLY A 542 1.98 2.17 -39.22
N PRO A 543 3.24 2.47 -39.58
CA PRO A 543 3.74 3.84 -39.68
C PRO A 543 2.96 4.62 -40.73
N GLU A 544 2.48 5.83 -40.38
CA GLU A 544 1.62 6.66 -41.23
C GLU A 544 0.29 5.98 -41.67
N GLU A 545 -0.09 4.85 -41.07
CA GLU A 545 -1.27 4.07 -41.50
C GLU A 545 -2.57 4.77 -41.09
N VAL A 546 -3.49 4.91 -42.05
CA VAL A 546 -4.87 5.39 -41.83
C VAL A 546 -5.82 4.22 -41.96
N ARG A 547 -6.57 3.93 -40.89
CA ARG A 547 -7.53 2.82 -40.84
C ARG A 547 -8.94 3.34 -40.61
N SER A 548 -9.87 2.90 -41.45
CA SER A 548 -11.25 3.39 -41.50
C SER A 548 -12.29 2.25 -41.55
N ASP A 549 -11.84 1.02 -41.29
CA ASP A 549 -12.54 -0.26 -41.37
C ASP A 549 -13.14 -0.74 -40.03
N ILE A 550 -13.07 0.09 -38.98
CA ILE A 550 -13.43 -0.30 -37.61
C ILE A 550 -14.94 -0.16 -37.38
N TYR A 551 -15.70 -1.08 -37.97
CA TYR A 551 -17.17 -1.05 -37.91
C TYR A 551 -17.74 -1.87 -36.77
N PHE A 552 -18.77 -1.35 -36.09
CA PHE A 552 -19.58 -2.12 -35.14
C PHE A 552 -21.00 -2.28 -35.66
N GLY A 553 -21.34 -3.50 -36.06
CA GLY A 553 -22.70 -3.88 -36.45
C GLY A 553 -23.54 -4.14 -35.21
N ASN A 554 -24.72 -3.56 -35.14
CA ASN A 554 -25.67 -3.77 -34.05
C ASN A 554 -27.08 -3.98 -34.60
N ILE A 555 -27.71 -5.12 -34.28
CA ILE A 555 -29.12 -5.33 -34.59
C ILE A 555 -29.99 -4.85 -33.41
N TYR A 556 -31.13 -4.21 -33.69
CA TYR A 556 -32.11 -3.93 -32.65
C TYR A 556 -32.77 -5.23 -32.20
N ASP A 557 -32.40 -5.71 -31.02
CA ASP A 557 -32.81 -6.99 -30.46
C ASP A 557 -33.30 -6.80 -29.03
N THR A 558 -34.62 -6.73 -28.89
CA THR A 558 -35.31 -6.64 -27.58
C THR A 558 -35.13 -7.89 -26.71
N THR A 559 -34.53 -8.97 -27.23
CA THR A 559 -34.16 -10.17 -26.47
C THR A 559 -32.70 -10.18 -26.01
N PHE A 560 -31.85 -9.24 -26.45
CA PHE A 560 -30.43 -9.21 -26.08
C PHE A 560 -30.20 -8.65 -24.68
N ASN A 561 -29.63 -9.49 -23.81
CA ASN A 561 -29.42 -9.19 -22.39
C ASN A 561 -28.16 -9.92 -21.88
N LEU A 562 -27.39 -9.27 -20.98
CA LEU A 562 -26.04 -9.68 -20.58
C LEU A 562 -25.98 -11.11 -20.00
N ALA A 563 -24.91 -11.86 -20.28
CA ALA A 563 -24.70 -13.17 -19.69
C ALA A 563 -23.98 -13.11 -18.32
N PHE A 564 -24.46 -13.92 -17.36
CA PHE A 564 -23.88 -14.05 -16.03
C PHE A 564 -23.52 -15.52 -15.70
N ARG A 565 -22.87 -15.72 -14.55
CA ARG A 565 -22.77 -17.01 -13.85
C ARG A 565 -23.02 -16.77 -12.37
N THR A 566 -23.77 -17.65 -11.74
CA THR A 566 -23.92 -17.72 -10.28
C THR A 566 -23.59 -19.13 -9.76
N PHE A 567 -23.59 -19.27 -8.44
CA PHE A 567 -23.50 -20.54 -7.72
C PHE A 567 -24.53 -20.58 -6.59
N ASN A 568 -25.07 -21.76 -6.29
CA ASN A 568 -25.97 -22.00 -5.16
C ASN A 568 -25.20 -22.54 -3.94
N SER A 569 -25.88 -22.68 -2.80
CA SER A 569 -25.27 -23.18 -1.57
C SER A 569 -24.62 -24.57 -1.74
N ASP A 570 -25.26 -25.45 -2.51
CA ASP A 570 -24.79 -26.82 -2.78
C ASP A 570 -23.53 -26.87 -3.66
N SER A 571 -23.32 -25.87 -4.53
CA SER A 571 -22.18 -25.80 -5.46
C SER A 571 -20.83 -25.73 -4.73
N PHE A 572 -20.81 -25.27 -3.48
CA PHE A 572 -19.62 -25.26 -2.63
C PHE A 572 -19.28 -26.65 -2.05
N ALA A 573 -20.25 -27.56 -1.92
CA ALA A 573 -20.05 -28.88 -1.34
C ALA A 573 -19.26 -29.83 -2.27
N LEU A 574 -19.37 -29.64 -3.59
CA LEU A 574 -18.76 -30.48 -4.61
C LEU A 574 -17.22 -30.40 -4.65
N ALA A 575 -16.62 -29.42 -3.98
CA ALA A 575 -15.18 -29.19 -3.96
C ALA A 575 -14.63 -29.10 -2.52
N TYR A 576 -14.35 -30.27 -1.92
CA TYR A 576 -13.98 -30.39 -0.49
C TYR A 576 -12.71 -29.64 -0.04
N LYS A 577 -11.91 -29.10 -0.96
CA LYS A 577 -10.71 -28.28 -0.71
C LYS A 577 -10.56 -27.22 -1.82
N PRO A 578 -10.04 -26.01 -1.53
CA PRO A 578 -9.60 -25.09 -2.58
C PRO A 578 -8.49 -25.76 -3.39
N VAL A 579 -8.48 -25.56 -4.72
CA VAL A 579 -7.30 -25.91 -5.51
C VAL A 579 -6.18 -24.99 -5.01
N LYS A 580 -5.10 -25.55 -4.47
CA LYS A 580 -4.13 -24.76 -3.69
C LYS A 580 -3.62 -23.56 -4.49
N LYS A 581 -3.78 -22.35 -3.93
CA LYS A 581 -3.25 -21.05 -4.39
C LYS A 581 -1.71 -20.95 -4.51
N LYS A 582 -0.99 -22.07 -4.73
CA LYS A 582 0.34 -21.99 -5.33
C LYS A 582 0.12 -21.49 -6.77
N PRO A 583 0.79 -20.41 -7.21
CA PRO A 583 0.73 -20.03 -8.61
C PRO A 583 1.27 -21.17 -9.47
N ASP A 584 0.74 -21.33 -10.67
CA ASP A 584 1.38 -22.10 -11.72
C ASP A 584 2.48 -21.26 -12.39
N LYS A 585 2.19 -19.97 -12.60
CA LYS A 585 3.10 -18.96 -13.19
C LYS A 585 2.85 -17.60 -12.52
N ILE A 586 3.80 -16.67 -12.60
CA ILE A 586 3.60 -15.27 -12.16
C ILE A 586 3.65 -14.35 -13.37
N PHE A 587 2.57 -13.61 -13.62
CA PHE A 587 2.57 -12.43 -14.49
C PHE A 587 3.15 -11.22 -13.75
N TRP A 588 3.76 -10.31 -14.49
CA TRP A 588 4.44 -9.14 -13.98
C TRP A 588 4.35 -8.00 -15.00
N GLN A 589 4.32 -6.74 -14.56
CA GLN A 589 4.19 -5.56 -15.41
C GLN A 589 4.74 -4.29 -14.73
N THR A 590 5.15 -3.31 -15.54
CA THR A 590 5.55 -1.93 -15.19
C THR A 590 5.01 -0.99 -16.27
N ASN A 591 4.57 0.22 -15.92
CA ASN A 591 3.96 1.17 -16.86
C ASN A 591 4.65 2.55 -16.95
N TRP A 592 5.91 2.75 -16.53
CA TRP A 592 6.67 3.96 -16.92
C TRP A 592 8.19 3.90 -16.78
N ILE A 593 8.89 4.59 -17.69
CA ILE A 593 10.33 4.86 -17.65
C ILE A 593 10.55 6.18 -18.41
N LYS A 594 10.30 7.29 -17.73
CA LYS A 594 10.21 8.64 -18.31
C LYS A 594 11.59 9.32 -18.33
N PRO A 595 12.12 9.81 -19.46
CA PRO A 595 13.50 10.29 -19.49
C PRO A 595 13.82 11.58 -18.69
N SER A 596 12.86 12.49 -18.54
CA SER A 596 13.05 13.78 -17.86
C SER A 596 13.42 13.62 -16.37
N ASP A 597 12.82 12.64 -15.70
CA ASP A 597 13.05 12.29 -14.28
C ASP A 597 14.50 11.81 -14.00
N PHE A 598 15.36 11.70 -15.03
CA PHE A 598 16.76 11.28 -14.91
C PHE A 598 17.78 12.40 -15.14
N SER A 599 17.34 13.66 -15.09
CA SER A 599 18.17 14.87 -15.23
C SER A 599 18.77 15.10 -16.62
N ILE A 600 18.17 14.51 -17.67
CA ILE A 600 18.75 14.47 -19.02
C ILE A 600 17.77 15.08 -20.01
N MET A 601 18.24 16.08 -20.76
CA MET A 601 17.43 16.85 -21.73
C MET A 601 17.51 16.29 -23.16
N ASP A 602 18.41 15.33 -23.40
CA ASP A 602 18.61 14.70 -24.70
C ASP A 602 17.59 13.57 -24.93
N SER A 603 17.32 13.25 -26.20
CA SER A 603 16.35 12.21 -26.53
C SER A 603 16.86 10.84 -26.07
N VAL A 604 16.12 10.17 -25.17
CA VAL A 604 16.40 8.76 -24.87
C VAL A 604 16.23 8.00 -26.15
N LYS A 605 17.31 7.39 -26.60
CA LYS A 605 17.16 6.43 -27.67
C LYS A 605 16.24 5.30 -27.19
N SER A 606 16.44 4.85 -25.95
CA SER A 606 16.37 3.42 -25.68
C SER A 606 16.49 3.01 -24.19
N VAL A 607 16.06 1.79 -23.79
CA VAL A 607 16.13 1.28 -22.38
C VAL A 607 16.51 -0.20 -22.24
N THR A 608 17.58 -0.50 -21.48
CA THR A 608 18.00 -1.87 -21.08
C THR A 608 17.73 -2.10 -19.60
N ILE A 609 16.83 -3.00 -19.25
CA ILE A 609 16.35 -3.24 -17.88
C ILE A 609 16.92 -4.56 -17.35
N SER A 610 17.80 -4.55 -16.37
CA SER A 610 18.33 -5.79 -15.76
C SER A 610 17.38 -6.36 -14.71
N PHE A 611 17.22 -7.70 -14.65
CA PHE A 611 16.31 -8.39 -13.73
C PHE A 611 17.06 -9.26 -12.72
N LYS A 612 16.38 -9.70 -11.65
CA LYS A 612 16.95 -10.66 -10.69
C LYS A 612 16.80 -12.12 -11.15
N ARG A 613 15.81 -12.46 -12.01
CA ARG A 613 15.47 -13.82 -12.49
C ARG A 613 15.09 -13.81 -13.99
N PRO A 614 14.99 -14.96 -14.69
CA PRO A 614 14.43 -15.00 -16.05
C PRO A 614 12.89 -14.85 -16.05
N PRO A 615 12.29 -14.08 -16.98
CA PRO A 615 10.87 -14.17 -17.32
C PRO A 615 10.52 -15.47 -18.08
N ILE A 616 9.43 -15.50 -18.87
CA ILE A 616 9.04 -16.59 -19.77
C ILE A 616 9.03 -16.10 -21.21
N LEU A 617 9.62 -16.88 -22.12
CA LEU A 617 9.67 -16.55 -23.55
C LEU A 617 8.28 -16.67 -24.19
N GLY A 618 7.95 -15.77 -25.12
CA GLY A 618 6.64 -15.74 -25.79
C GLY A 618 5.48 -15.27 -24.90
N SER A 619 5.75 -14.72 -23.72
CA SER A 619 4.74 -14.19 -22.80
C SER A 619 4.81 -12.68 -22.55
N ILE A 620 5.83 -12.02 -23.13
CA ILE A 620 6.17 -10.63 -22.82
C ILE A 620 5.42 -9.69 -23.76
N SER A 621 4.57 -8.83 -23.20
CA SER A 621 3.85 -7.76 -23.89
C SER A 621 4.39 -6.41 -23.44
N VAL A 622 5.11 -5.76 -24.33
CA VAL A 622 5.66 -4.40 -24.20
C VAL A 622 5.04 -3.56 -25.30
N THR A 623 5.25 -2.25 -25.32
CA THR A 623 4.52 -1.43 -26.30
C THR A 623 5.39 -0.47 -27.15
N LYS A 624 6.49 0.14 -26.66
CA LYS A 624 7.51 0.84 -27.47
C LYS A 624 8.32 -0.30 -28.14
N ILE A 625 7.73 -1.02 -29.07
CA ILE A 625 8.34 -2.22 -29.64
C ILE A 625 8.21 -2.30 -31.14
N CYS A 626 9.28 -1.82 -31.79
CA CYS A 626 9.81 -2.45 -32.99
C CYS A 626 10.32 -3.85 -32.69
N SER A 627 11.08 -4.03 -31.61
CA SER A 627 11.59 -5.33 -31.25
C SER A 627 11.67 -5.52 -29.74
N VAL A 628 11.74 -6.79 -29.36
CA VAL A 628 12.11 -7.21 -28.02
C VAL A 628 13.24 -8.19 -28.18
N SER A 629 14.28 -7.97 -27.40
CA SER A 629 15.32 -8.97 -27.26
C SER A 629 15.49 -9.34 -25.81
N ILE A 630 15.88 -10.61 -25.74
CA ILE A 630 15.95 -11.39 -24.56
C ILE A 630 16.95 -12.59 -24.82
N ASP A 631 17.90 -12.88 -23.88
CA ASP A 631 18.98 -13.91 -23.63
C ASP A 631 19.69 -13.86 -22.14
N LEU A 632 19.14 -14.30 -20.92
CA LEU A 632 19.70 -14.46 -19.46
C LEU A 632 18.71 -14.28 -18.20
N ASN A 633 18.92 -13.31 -17.26
CA ASN A 633 18.03 -12.61 -16.24
C ASN A 633 17.85 -11.02 -16.37
N GLN A 634 17.03 -10.41 -17.26
CA GLN A 634 16.87 -8.97 -17.68
C GLN A 634 15.70 -8.80 -18.76
N LEU A 635 15.38 -7.61 -19.29
CA LEU A 635 14.57 -7.37 -20.50
C LEU A 635 14.97 -6.08 -21.24
N THR A 636 14.94 -6.09 -22.58
CA THR A 636 15.42 -4.99 -23.41
C THR A 636 14.49 -4.71 -24.58
N ILE A 637 14.17 -3.43 -24.70
CA ILE A 637 12.98 -2.96 -25.39
C ILE A 637 13.41 -1.93 -26.43
N PHE A 638 12.80 -2.00 -27.62
CA PHE A 638 13.29 -1.32 -28.81
C PHE A 638 12.15 -0.50 -29.50
N PHE A 639 12.15 0.85 -29.50
CA PHE A 639 11.01 1.80 -29.58
C PHE A 639 10.57 2.54 -30.92
N ASN A 640 10.62 1.99 -32.13
CA ASN A 640 10.92 2.62 -33.48
C ASN A 640 11.31 4.11 -33.72
N GLN A 641 10.81 5.15 -33.02
CA GLN A 641 10.87 6.57 -33.43
C GLN A 641 12.15 7.54 -32.96
N TYR A 642 12.35 8.55 -32.00
CA TYR A 642 13.20 9.07 -30.81
C TYR A 642 12.47 9.39 -29.43
N LEU A 643 12.76 8.73 -28.28
CA LEU A 643 12.01 8.95 -27.00
C LEU A 643 12.31 10.32 -26.37
N GLN A 644 11.29 11.14 -26.20
CA GLN A 644 11.43 12.51 -25.68
C GLN A 644 11.49 12.55 -24.14
N PRO A 645 11.90 13.67 -23.52
CA PRO A 645 11.94 13.82 -22.06
C PRO A 645 10.67 13.36 -21.35
N ASP A 646 9.48 13.66 -21.86
CA ASP A 646 8.19 13.40 -21.17
C ASP A 646 7.54 12.06 -21.52
N ASP A 647 8.27 11.16 -22.17
CA ASP A 647 7.67 10.13 -23.02
C ASP A 647 7.54 8.74 -22.35
N SER A 648 6.44 8.04 -22.65
CA SER A 648 5.89 6.95 -21.82
C SER A 648 6.42 5.53 -22.12
N ILE A 649 6.42 4.61 -21.13
CA ILE A 649 6.92 3.22 -21.25
C ILE A 649 6.14 2.10 -20.47
N LYS A 650 5.42 1.16 -21.11
CA LYS A 650 4.73 -0.01 -20.49
C LYS A 650 5.22 -1.40 -20.95
N ILE A 651 5.39 -2.32 -20.01
CA ILE A 651 6.15 -3.57 -20.16
C ILE A 651 5.53 -4.66 -19.28
N SER A 652 5.34 -5.89 -19.78
CA SER A 652 4.77 -7.00 -18.99
C SER A 652 5.23 -8.37 -19.47
N GLY A 653 5.04 -9.43 -18.66
CA GLY A 653 5.34 -10.81 -19.04
C GLY A 653 5.02 -11.86 -17.97
N LEU A 654 5.31 -13.15 -18.23
CA LEU A 654 5.23 -14.23 -17.23
C LEU A 654 6.63 -14.60 -16.66
N SER A 655 6.67 -15.43 -15.61
CA SER A 655 7.86 -15.91 -14.89
C SER A 655 7.70 -17.37 -14.47
N MET A 656 8.80 -18.15 -14.53
CA MET A 656 8.82 -19.60 -14.27
C MET A 656 8.84 -20.01 -12.79
N LYS A 657 8.96 -19.08 -11.83
CA LYS A 657 9.03 -19.41 -10.40
C LYS A 657 8.22 -18.44 -9.52
N LEU A 658 7.79 -18.97 -8.37
CA LEU A 658 6.78 -18.41 -7.47
C LEU A 658 7.28 -17.26 -6.58
N LYS A 659 8.12 -16.37 -7.10
CA LYS A 659 8.55 -15.15 -6.42
C LYS A 659 8.44 -13.97 -7.39
N PRO A 660 8.13 -12.76 -6.92
CA PRO A 660 8.21 -11.55 -7.74
C PRO A 660 9.52 -11.51 -8.54
N GLN A 661 9.44 -10.93 -9.72
CA GLN A 661 10.63 -10.46 -10.42
C GLN A 661 11.19 -9.25 -9.63
N ALA A 662 12.27 -8.64 -10.08
CA ALA A 662 12.69 -7.30 -9.67
C ALA A 662 13.80 -6.86 -10.60
N THR A 663 14.05 -5.56 -10.71
CA THR A 663 15.20 -5.07 -11.45
C THR A 663 16.50 -5.05 -10.65
N LYS A 664 17.62 -4.92 -11.36
CA LYS A 664 18.97 -4.68 -10.83
C LYS A 664 19.56 -3.33 -11.27
N TRP A 665 19.16 -2.85 -12.44
CA TRP A 665 19.56 -1.57 -13.03
C TRP A 665 18.74 -1.31 -14.29
N ILE A 666 18.61 -0.04 -14.69
CA ILE A 666 18.34 0.36 -16.07
C ILE A 666 19.62 0.98 -16.59
N ILE A 667 19.92 0.80 -17.86
CA ILE A 667 20.87 1.69 -18.52
C ILE A 667 20.13 2.40 -19.65
N PHE A 668 20.20 3.72 -19.65
CA PHE A 668 19.81 4.58 -20.76
C PHE A 668 21.02 4.85 -21.66
N ARG A 669 20.76 5.38 -22.85
CA ARG A 669 21.72 5.98 -23.79
C ARG A 669 20.88 6.79 -24.76
N TYR A 670 21.44 7.87 -25.23
CA TYR A 670 20.72 9.02 -25.77
C TYR A 670 21.00 9.13 -27.26
N ASP A 671 21.09 10.36 -27.73
CA ASP A 671 22.29 10.87 -28.39
C ASP A 671 23.59 10.63 -27.55
N ASP A 672 24.75 11.26 -27.79
CA ASP A 672 26.05 10.68 -27.33
C ASP A 672 26.34 10.74 -25.81
N SER A 673 25.73 9.83 -25.06
CA SER A 673 26.15 9.41 -23.72
C SER A 673 25.57 8.05 -23.30
N VAL A 674 26.30 7.31 -22.45
CA VAL A 674 25.82 6.06 -21.82
C VAL A 674 25.54 6.28 -20.33
N SER A 675 24.29 6.48 -19.94
CA SER A 675 23.93 6.68 -18.53
C SER A 675 23.45 5.38 -17.83
N THR A 676 24.21 4.96 -16.82
CA THR A 676 23.91 3.80 -15.96
C THR A 676 23.34 4.27 -14.61
N LYS A 677 22.03 4.10 -14.36
CA LYS A 677 21.46 4.23 -13.01
C LYS A 677 21.17 2.83 -12.45
N ARG A 678 21.63 2.54 -11.22
CA ARG A 678 21.17 1.36 -10.48
C ARG A 678 19.75 1.64 -9.99
N PHE A 679 18.87 0.67 -10.13
CA PHE A 679 17.49 0.73 -9.67
C PHE A 679 17.11 -0.59 -9.02
N VAL A 680 16.16 -0.52 -8.10
CA VAL A 680 15.52 -1.66 -7.47
C VAL A 680 14.01 -1.51 -7.74
N ASN A 681 13.32 -2.62 -8.03
CA ASN A 681 11.86 -2.70 -8.15
C ASN A 681 11.16 -1.91 -9.28
N LEU A 682 11.73 -1.87 -10.50
CA LEU A 682 11.04 -1.35 -11.71
C LEU A 682 9.91 -2.26 -12.25
N ILE A 683 9.15 -2.88 -11.36
CA ILE A 683 8.03 -3.76 -11.71
C ILE A 683 6.91 -3.55 -10.68
N ASP A 684 6.00 -2.70 -11.10
CA ASP A 684 4.93 -2.04 -10.36
C ASP A 684 3.67 -2.92 -10.18
N PHE A 685 3.62 -4.04 -10.90
CA PHE A 685 2.50 -4.96 -10.90
C PHE A 685 2.93 -6.42 -10.97
N TYR A 686 2.26 -7.27 -10.18
CA TYR A 686 2.38 -8.72 -10.22
C TYR A 686 1.01 -9.39 -10.15
N GLU A 687 0.82 -10.44 -10.93
CA GLU A 687 -0.41 -11.22 -10.92
C GLU A 687 -0.11 -12.72 -11.05
N ALA A 688 -0.21 -13.43 -9.93
CA ALA A 688 -0.07 -14.87 -9.88
C ALA A 688 -1.20 -15.55 -10.69
N ARG A 689 -0.85 -16.32 -11.72
CA ARG A 689 -1.80 -17.19 -12.42
C ARG A 689 -1.94 -18.50 -11.64
N TYR A 690 -3.14 -18.77 -11.17
CA TYR A 690 -3.46 -19.93 -10.32
C TYR A 690 -3.95 -21.14 -11.14
N PRO A 691 -3.88 -22.36 -10.58
CA PRO A 691 -4.60 -23.51 -11.13
C PRO A 691 -6.13 -23.28 -11.15
N MET A 692 -6.85 -24.07 -11.95
CA MET A 692 -8.19 -23.70 -12.44
C MET A 692 -9.23 -23.41 -11.33
N PRO A 693 -10.13 -22.42 -11.54
CA PRO A 693 -11.11 -22.00 -10.53
C PRO A 693 -12.08 -23.11 -10.08
N ASN A 694 -12.37 -23.16 -8.78
CA ASN A 694 -13.56 -23.80 -8.23
C ASN A 694 -14.32 -22.83 -7.29
N ALA A 695 -15.51 -23.22 -6.82
CA ALA A 695 -16.34 -22.38 -5.94
C ALA A 695 -15.63 -21.96 -4.64
N VAL A 696 -14.75 -22.80 -4.07
CA VAL A 696 -13.96 -22.45 -2.89
C VAL A 696 -12.85 -21.44 -3.24
N ASN A 697 -12.28 -21.53 -4.44
CA ASN A 697 -11.32 -20.53 -4.91
C ASN A 697 -11.98 -19.15 -5.16
N VAL A 698 -13.27 -19.10 -5.52
CA VAL A 698 -14.03 -17.83 -5.57
C VAL A 698 -14.09 -17.17 -4.20
N LEU A 699 -14.44 -17.93 -3.16
CA LEU A 699 -14.47 -17.42 -1.80
C LEU A 699 -13.06 -16.99 -1.33
N GLU A 700 -12.04 -17.79 -1.63
CA GLU A 700 -10.62 -17.52 -1.34
C GLU A 700 -10.03 -16.35 -2.15
N ALA A 701 -10.68 -15.92 -3.23
CA ALA A 701 -10.35 -14.71 -3.99
C ALA A 701 -11.03 -13.44 -3.43
N GLY A 702 -11.59 -13.51 -2.21
CA GLY A 702 -12.15 -12.38 -1.48
C GLY A 702 -13.67 -12.41 -1.34
N ALA A 703 -14.38 -13.16 -2.19
CA ALA A 703 -15.85 -13.23 -2.14
C ALA A 703 -16.39 -13.84 -0.84
N GLY A 704 -15.57 -14.60 -0.10
CA GLY A 704 -15.90 -15.15 1.21
C GLY A 704 -15.24 -14.47 2.41
N ASN A 705 -14.43 -13.42 2.22
CA ASN A 705 -13.85 -12.67 3.33
C ASN A 705 -14.80 -11.56 3.79
N ASN A 706 -14.87 -11.32 5.09
CA ASN A 706 -15.77 -10.35 5.74
C ASN A 706 -17.21 -10.39 5.20
N LEU A 707 -17.77 -11.60 5.04
CA LEU A 707 -19.15 -11.84 4.61
C LEU A 707 -20.04 -12.00 5.84
N ARG A 708 -20.74 -10.91 6.21
CA ARG A 708 -21.78 -10.93 7.25
C ARG A 708 -23.09 -11.50 6.71
N VAL A 709 -23.82 -12.28 7.50
CA VAL A 709 -25.26 -12.54 7.34
C VAL A 709 -25.94 -12.16 8.65
N GLY A 710 -26.86 -11.22 8.59
CA GLY A 710 -27.37 -10.51 9.76
C GLY A 710 -26.74 -9.12 9.95
N ILE A 711 -27.28 -8.32 10.86
CA ILE A 711 -26.93 -6.89 10.98
C ILE A 711 -25.72 -6.62 11.89
N GLY A 712 -25.44 -7.48 12.87
CA GLY A 712 -24.36 -7.31 13.86
C GLY A 712 -24.81 -7.68 15.27
N GLY A 713 -23.86 -8.14 16.10
CA GLY A 713 -24.17 -8.55 17.48
C GLY A 713 -24.83 -9.94 17.56
N PRO A 714 -25.83 -10.17 18.42
CA PRO A 714 -26.61 -11.40 18.44
C PRO A 714 -27.21 -11.76 17.07
N HIS A 715 -27.59 -13.03 16.88
CA HIS A 715 -28.36 -13.49 15.71
C HIS A 715 -27.73 -13.05 14.38
N THR A 716 -26.39 -13.10 14.32
CA THR A 716 -25.57 -12.68 13.19
C THR A 716 -24.41 -13.65 13.02
N VAL A 717 -24.03 -13.96 11.77
CA VAL A 717 -22.79 -14.69 11.46
C VAL A 717 -21.87 -13.80 10.62
N LEU A 718 -20.68 -13.48 11.13
CA LEU A 718 -19.64 -12.75 10.40
C LEU A 718 -18.54 -13.73 9.99
N HIS A 719 -18.58 -14.16 8.73
CA HIS A 719 -17.50 -14.95 8.14
C HIS A 719 -16.32 -14.02 7.84
N ARG A 720 -15.39 -13.92 8.79
CA ARG A 720 -14.16 -13.14 8.63
C ARG A 720 -13.35 -13.67 7.44
N THR A 721 -13.20 -14.99 7.33
CA THR A 721 -12.46 -15.64 6.24
C THR A 721 -13.34 -16.55 5.37
N TYR A 722 -12.90 -16.81 4.15
CA TYR A 722 -13.50 -17.82 3.27
C TYR A 722 -13.63 -19.22 3.91
N LYS A 723 -12.74 -19.57 4.85
CA LYS A 723 -12.77 -20.86 5.56
C LYS A 723 -13.97 -20.95 6.50
N ASP A 724 -14.46 -19.81 6.99
CA ASP A 724 -15.62 -19.71 7.85
C ASP A 724 -16.92 -19.83 7.03
N VAL A 725 -16.97 -19.22 5.83
CA VAL A 725 -18.04 -19.47 4.85
C VAL A 725 -18.18 -20.96 4.56
N MET A 726 -17.07 -21.66 4.29
CA MET A 726 -17.10 -23.11 4.03
C MET A 726 -17.66 -23.92 5.21
N LYS A 727 -17.27 -23.59 6.46
CA LYS A 727 -17.84 -24.22 7.67
C LYS A 727 -19.36 -23.98 7.78
N SER A 728 -19.83 -22.80 7.38
CA SER A 728 -21.25 -22.39 7.45
C SER A 728 -22.12 -22.94 6.32
N LEU A 729 -21.53 -23.55 5.29
CA LEU A 729 -22.26 -24.18 4.19
C LEU A 729 -22.27 -25.71 4.33
N ILE A 730 -21.13 -26.31 4.70
CA ILE A 730 -20.95 -27.76 4.76
C ILE A 730 -20.25 -28.18 6.07
N ASP A 731 -20.71 -29.26 6.70
CA ASP A 731 -20.03 -29.82 7.88
C ASP A 731 -18.81 -30.69 7.53
N LYS A 732 -18.07 -31.11 8.56
CA LYS A 732 -16.88 -31.97 8.40
C LYS A 732 -17.13 -33.32 7.69
N TYR A 733 -18.38 -33.74 7.51
CA TYR A 733 -18.79 -34.97 6.85
C TYR A 733 -19.43 -34.75 5.46
N GLY A 734 -19.39 -33.53 4.92
CA GLY A 734 -19.92 -33.22 3.59
C GLY A 734 -21.43 -32.96 3.58
N ARG A 735 -22.06 -32.81 4.75
CA ARG A 735 -23.51 -32.60 4.87
C ARG A 735 -23.84 -31.11 4.81
N MET A 736 -24.91 -30.78 4.11
CA MET A 736 -25.35 -29.40 3.85
C MET A 736 -26.52 -29.01 4.77
N HIS A 737 -26.96 -27.76 4.71
CA HIS A 737 -28.12 -27.28 5.48
C HIS A 737 -29.43 -27.80 4.86
N ILE A 738 -30.17 -28.62 5.61
CA ILE A 738 -31.45 -29.22 5.16
C ILE A 738 -32.65 -28.84 6.05
N GLY A 739 -32.39 -28.25 7.22
CA GLY A 739 -33.41 -27.83 8.18
C GLY A 739 -34.12 -26.54 7.78
N ASP A 740 -35.27 -26.31 8.41
CA ASP A 740 -36.30 -25.34 8.02
C ASP A 740 -35.76 -23.92 7.81
N ALA A 741 -36.31 -23.25 6.81
CA ALA A 741 -36.02 -21.86 6.50
C ALA A 741 -36.55 -20.94 7.61
N ARG A 742 -35.68 -20.10 8.16
CA ARG A 742 -35.98 -19.17 9.26
C ARG A 742 -34.84 -18.16 9.43
N CYS A 743 -34.98 -17.22 10.35
CA CYS A 743 -33.90 -16.34 10.78
C CYS A 743 -32.77 -17.11 11.53
N LEU A 744 -31.76 -16.40 12.03
CA LEU A 744 -30.80 -16.93 12.99
C LEU A 744 -31.46 -16.89 14.37
N ASP A 745 -32.13 -17.98 14.76
CA ASP A 745 -32.86 -18.07 16.02
C ASP A 745 -32.04 -18.77 17.11
N LYS A 746 -31.78 -20.06 16.89
CA LYS A 746 -31.33 -21.04 17.86
C LYS A 746 -30.43 -22.05 17.18
N PHE A 747 -29.42 -22.48 17.93
CA PHE A 747 -28.64 -23.65 17.58
C PHE A 747 -29.52 -24.92 17.60
N THR A 748 -29.05 -26.00 16.99
CA THR A 748 -29.70 -27.33 16.95
C THR A 748 -29.95 -27.94 18.32
N ASN A 749 -29.24 -27.50 19.37
CA ASN A 749 -29.49 -27.84 20.78
C ASN A 749 -30.56 -26.96 21.47
N ARG A 750 -31.26 -26.09 20.70
CA ARG A 750 -32.31 -25.14 21.11
C ARG A 750 -31.85 -23.92 21.94
N VAL A 751 -30.54 -23.69 22.08
CA VAL A 751 -29.98 -22.49 22.72
C VAL A 751 -29.93 -21.33 21.72
N SER A 752 -30.34 -20.12 22.12
CA SER A 752 -30.36 -18.93 21.25
C SER A 752 -28.96 -18.43 20.86
N ILE A 753 -28.83 -17.80 19.69
CA ILE A 753 -27.54 -17.32 19.14
C ILE A 753 -27.18 -15.93 19.71
N LYS A 754 -26.96 -15.87 21.04
CA LYS A 754 -26.81 -14.62 21.82
C LYS A 754 -25.55 -13.76 21.54
N ARG A 755 -24.63 -14.19 20.68
CA ARG A 755 -23.41 -13.45 20.29
C ARG A 755 -23.10 -13.72 18.82
N GLN A 756 -22.43 -12.78 18.16
CA GLN A 756 -22.05 -12.90 16.75
C GLN A 756 -21.17 -14.14 16.54
N GLN A 757 -21.59 -15.03 15.63
CA GLN A 757 -20.82 -16.23 15.32
C GLN A 757 -19.81 -15.94 14.21
N ASN A 758 -18.61 -16.52 14.29
CA ASN A 758 -17.68 -16.49 13.15
C ASN A 758 -18.08 -17.52 12.06
N SER A 759 -18.73 -18.63 12.42
CA SER A 759 -19.36 -19.59 11.50
C SER A 759 -20.45 -20.43 12.18
N LEU A 760 -21.42 -20.92 11.41
CA LEU A 760 -22.59 -21.67 11.88
C LEU A 760 -22.81 -22.93 11.03
N THR A 761 -22.17 -24.03 11.41
CA THR A 761 -22.20 -25.31 10.67
C THR A 761 -23.60 -25.92 10.58
N PRO A 762 -23.88 -26.82 9.61
CA PRO A 762 -25.16 -27.52 9.55
C PRO A 762 -25.46 -28.28 10.85
N THR A 763 -24.45 -28.86 11.49
CA THR A 763 -24.57 -29.51 12.81
C THR A 763 -24.92 -28.56 13.95
N LYS A 764 -24.65 -27.25 13.83
CA LYS A 764 -24.93 -26.23 14.84
C LYS A 764 -26.20 -25.43 14.56
N GLY A 765 -26.55 -25.12 13.31
CA GLY A 765 -27.69 -24.25 12.98
C GLY A 765 -28.79 -24.89 12.14
N ASN A 766 -28.45 -25.87 11.28
CA ASN A 766 -29.31 -26.51 10.28
C ASN A 766 -30.48 -25.64 9.76
N ASN A 767 -30.16 -24.66 8.91
CA ASN A 767 -31.10 -23.69 8.34
C ASN A 767 -30.72 -23.45 6.87
N LYS A 768 -31.57 -23.88 5.94
CA LYS A 768 -31.31 -23.79 4.48
C LYS A 768 -31.37 -22.35 3.94
N LEU A 769 -32.21 -21.48 4.51
CA LEU A 769 -32.27 -20.06 4.14
C LEU A 769 -30.95 -19.35 4.46
N PHE A 770 -30.35 -19.65 5.61
CA PHE A 770 -29.03 -19.14 5.97
C PHE A 770 -27.95 -19.53 4.94
N ALA A 771 -27.96 -20.78 4.46
CA ALA A 771 -26.99 -21.24 3.46
C ALA A 771 -27.16 -20.52 2.11
N GLU A 772 -28.40 -20.29 1.66
CA GLU A 772 -28.66 -19.51 0.44
C GLU A 772 -28.39 -18.00 0.62
N ALA A 773 -28.58 -17.44 1.81
CA ALA A 773 -28.19 -16.08 2.15
C ALA A 773 -26.66 -15.89 2.05
N VAL A 774 -25.89 -16.86 2.56
CA VAL A 774 -24.43 -16.90 2.42
C VAL A 774 -24.02 -16.99 0.94
N ALA A 775 -24.65 -17.87 0.17
CA ALA A 775 -24.37 -18.00 -1.26
C ALA A 775 -24.73 -16.73 -2.06
N LEU A 776 -25.86 -16.07 -1.77
CA LEU A 776 -26.27 -14.84 -2.45
C LEU A 776 -25.26 -13.71 -2.23
N LYS A 777 -24.83 -13.50 -0.98
CA LYS A 777 -23.85 -12.45 -0.66
C LYS A 777 -22.47 -12.76 -1.22
N ALA A 778 -22.12 -14.03 -1.37
CA ALA A 778 -20.92 -14.45 -2.11
C ALA A 778 -21.05 -14.21 -3.63
N ASN A 779 -22.22 -14.44 -4.25
CA ASN A 779 -22.46 -14.10 -5.67
C ASN A 779 -22.32 -12.59 -5.91
N ILE A 780 -22.95 -11.76 -5.08
CA ILE A 780 -22.84 -10.29 -5.13
C ILE A 780 -21.37 -9.88 -5.03
N LYS A 781 -20.65 -10.35 -4.00
CA LYS A 781 -19.25 -9.97 -3.76
C LYS A 781 -18.29 -10.50 -4.85
N ALA A 782 -18.59 -11.65 -5.46
CA ALA A 782 -17.86 -12.15 -6.62
C ALA A 782 -18.08 -11.29 -7.88
N SER A 783 -19.28 -10.72 -8.06
CA SER A 783 -19.57 -9.76 -9.14
C SER A 783 -18.89 -8.42 -8.89
N ASP A 784 -18.92 -7.92 -7.65
CA ASP A 784 -18.25 -6.66 -7.27
C ASP A 784 -16.72 -6.74 -7.52
N PHE A 785 -16.09 -7.89 -7.24
CA PHE A 785 -14.67 -8.13 -7.55
C PHE A 785 -14.38 -8.58 -9.00
N GLY A 786 -15.38 -8.65 -9.89
CA GLY A 786 -15.20 -9.05 -11.29
C GLY A 786 -14.75 -10.50 -11.50
N ILE A 787 -15.01 -11.38 -10.52
CA ILE A 787 -14.78 -12.83 -10.57
C ILE A 787 -15.88 -13.52 -11.41
N ILE A 788 -17.09 -12.99 -11.34
CA ILE A 788 -18.17 -13.21 -12.32
C ILE A 788 -18.48 -11.86 -13.00
N PRO A 789 -19.26 -11.81 -14.09
CA PRO A 789 -19.63 -10.56 -14.74
C PRO A 789 -20.18 -9.52 -13.75
N GLN A 790 -19.74 -8.27 -13.89
CA GLN A 790 -20.04 -7.19 -12.95
C GLN A 790 -21.51 -6.77 -13.04
N GLY A 791 -22.05 -6.23 -11.93
CA GLY A 791 -23.40 -5.69 -11.87
C GLY A 791 -24.50 -6.68 -11.45
N PHE A 792 -24.18 -7.92 -11.07
CA PHE A 792 -25.18 -8.89 -10.58
C PHE A 792 -25.97 -8.34 -9.38
N GLY A 793 -25.31 -7.73 -8.40
CA GLY A 793 -25.98 -7.08 -7.27
C GLY A 793 -26.87 -5.89 -7.64
N ASN A 794 -26.74 -5.37 -8.86
CA ASN A 794 -27.47 -4.21 -9.37
C ASN A 794 -28.62 -4.61 -10.31
N LEU A 795 -28.81 -5.91 -10.58
CA LEU A 795 -30.00 -6.42 -11.25
C LEU A 795 -31.23 -6.22 -10.35
N ILE A 796 -32.35 -5.86 -10.97
CA ILE A 796 -33.66 -5.77 -10.34
C ILE A 796 -34.36 -7.13 -10.42
N PHE A 797 -34.89 -7.60 -9.30
CA PHE A 797 -35.78 -8.76 -9.23
C PHE A 797 -37.20 -8.33 -9.56
N ASP A 798 -37.86 -9.06 -10.48
CA ASP A 798 -39.19 -8.70 -10.99
C ASP A 798 -39.85 -9.93 -11.63
N GLU A 799 -40.43 -10.82 -10.81
CA GLU A 799 -41.09 -12.05 -11.29
C GLU A 799 -42.57 -11.85 -11.66
N GLY A 800 -43.08 -10.62 -11.51
CA GLY A 800 -44.50 -10.29 -11.65
C GLY A 800 -45.37 -10.70 -10.45
N GLY A 801 -46.63 -10.27 -10.46
CA GLY A 801 -47.58 -10.50 -9.37
C GLY A 801 -47.25 -9.74 -8.07
N ASP A 802 -48.03 -10.01 -7.02
CA ASP A 802 -47.92 -9.36 -5.70
C ASP A 802 -46.79 -9.96 -4.83
N ASN A 803 -45.58 -10.10 -5.37
CA ASN A 803 -44.39 -10.39 -4.56
C ASN A 803 -43.74 -9.08 -4.10
N PRO A 804 -43.61 -8.82 -2.78
CA PRO A 804 -42.99 -7.59 -2.26
C PRO A 804 -41.46 -7.49 -2.50
N MET A 805 -40.82 -8.50 -3.09
CA MET A 805 -39.45 -8.41 -3.61
C MET A 805 -39.37 -7.78 -5.01
N ASN A 806 -40.50 -7.66 -5.74
CA ASN A 806 -40.51 -7.11 -7.10
C ASN A 806 -40.11 -5.63 -7.10
N GLY A 807 -39.28 -5.24 -8.07
CA GLY A 807 -38.72 -3.90 -8.18
C GLY A 807 -37.50 -3.64 -7.26
N MET A 808 -37.14 -4.55 -6.36
CA MET A 808 -35.93 -4.42 -5.54
C MET A 808 -34.67 -4.86 -6.31
N SER A 809 -33.54 -4.20 -6.08
CA SER A 809 -32.24 -4.71 -6.53
C SER A 809 -31.80 -5.93 -5.71
N ILE A 810 -31.00 -6.82 -6.32
CA ILE A 810 -30.44 -8.00 -5.63
C ILE A 810 -29.64 -7.61 -4.38
N ARG A 811 -28.91 -6.48 -4.40
CA ARG A 811 -28.21 -5.94 -3.22
C ARG A 811 -29.19 -5.41 -2.17
N GLY A 812 -30.28 -4.76 -2.57
CA GLY A 812 -31.36 -4.37 -1.66
C GLY A 812 -32.00 -5.57 -0.97
N ILE A 813 -32.31 -6.61 -1.74
CA ILE A 813 -32.82 -7.91 -1.23
C ILE A 813 -31.85 -8.52 -0.22
N ALA A 814 -30.54 -8.51 -0.48
CA ALA A 814 -29.55 -9.03 0.48
C ALA A 814 -29.50 -8.23 1.79
N THR A 815 -29.64 -6.90 1.75
CA THR A 815 -29.71 -6.04 2.95
C THR A 815 -31.00 -6.29 3.74
N THR A 816 -32.15 -6.44 3.08
CA THR A 816 -33.41 -6.79 3.74
C THR A 816 -33.39 -8.22 4.28
N LEU A 817 -32.65 -9.12 3.63
CA LEU A 817 -32.40 -10.47 4.14
C LEU A 817 -31.58 -10.43 5.43
N ASP A 818 -30.56 -9.58 5.57
CA ASP A 818 -29.83 -9.42 6.84
C ASP A 818 -30.76 -8.98 7.98
N LEU A 819 -31.67 -8.03 7.72
CA LEU A 819 -32.67 -7.60 8.70
C LEU A 819 -33.58 -8.76 9.13
N TYR A 820 -34.01 -9.62 8.21
CA TYR A 820 -34.74 -10.84 8.55
C TYR A 820 -33.87 -11.84 9.32
N MET A 821 -32.63 -12.08 8.88
CA MET A 821 -31.77 -13.09 9.50
C MET A 821 -31.42 -12.74 10.95
N SER A 822 -31.41 -11.47 11.36
CA SER A 822 -31.22 -11.06 12.75
C SER A 822 -32.50 -10.76 13.54
N SER A 823 -33.69 -11.02 12.99
CA SER A 823 -34.96 -10.57 13.59
C SER A 823 -35.49 -11.41 14.77
N TYR A 824 -34.65 -12.26 15.39
CA TYR A 824 -35.06 -13.09 16.52
C TYR A 824 -35.04 -12.34 17.84
N ASP A 825 -36.23 -11.99 18.35
CA ASP A 825 -36.35 -11.34 19.65
C ASP A 825 -36.32 -12.37 20.81
N ASP A 826 -35.15 -12.50 21.43
CA ASP A 826 -34.91 -13.32 22.63
C ASP A 826 -35.66 -12.82 23.90
N PHE A 827 -36.20 -11.60 23.89
CA PHE A 827 -36.85 -10.94 25.03
C PHE A 827 -38.38 -10.89 24.91
N SER A 828 -38.94 -11.25 23.75
CA SER A 828 -40.38 -11.37 23.52
C SER A 828 -41.03 -12.41 24.45
N ILE A 829 -42.31 -12.20 24.77
CA ILE A 829 -43.16 -13.19 25.45
C ILE A 829 -43.43 -14.41 24.54
N SER A 830 -43.28 -14.26 23.23
CA SER A 830 -43.30 -15.34 22.23
C SER A 830 -42.16 -15.16 21.21
N PRO A 831 -40.91 -15.57 21.55
CA PRO A 831 -39.72 -15.39 20.70
C PRO A 831 -39.82 -16.06 19.33
N GLN A 832 -39.92 -15.25 18.28
CA GLN A 832 -40.10 -15.65 16.89
C GLN A 832 -39.33 -14.74 15.93
N CYS A 833 -39.02 -15.23 14.73
CA CYS A 833 -38.48 -14.40 13.65
C CYS A 833 -39.56 -13.43 13.14
N LEU A 834 -39.24 -12.14 13.04
CA LEU A 834 -40.12 -11.13 12.47
C LEU A 834 -39.74 -10.85 11.00
N MET A 835 -40.67 -11.01 10.07
CA MET A 835 -40.44 -10.64 8.67
C MET A 835 -40.38 -9.11 8.54
N PRO A 836 -39.40 -8.52 7.82
CA PRO A 836 -39.31 -7.06 7.66
C PRO A 836 -40.61 -6.48 7.08
N PRO A 837 -41.06 -5.27 7.50
CA PRO A 837 -42.33 -4.71 7.05
C PRO A 837 -42.46 -4.56 5.52
N VAL A 838 -41.33 -4.33 4.83
CA VAL A 838 -41.26 -4.29 3.37
C VAL A 838 -41.54 -5.63 2.69
N TRP A 839 -41.49 -6.75 3.42
CA TRP A 839 -41.78 -8.12 2.97
C TRP A 839 -43.03 -8.69 3.66
N SER A 840 -43.95 -7.81 4.09
CA SER A 840 -45.25 -8.21 4.64
C SER A 840 -45.98 -9.18 3.69
N GLY A 841 -46.41 -10.32 4.23
CA GLY A 841 -47.07 -11.39 3.47
C GLY A 841 -46.14 -12.52 2.98
N LEU A 842 -44.81 -12.36 3.00
CA LEU A 842 -43.89 -13.47 2.75
C LEU A 842 -43.70 -14.33 4.00
N ASP A 843 -43.69 -15.65 3.79
CA ASP A 843 -43.22 -16.63 4.77
C ASP A 843 -41.73 -17.01 4.52
N PRO A 844 -41.05 -17.63 5.51
CA PRO A 844 -39.62 -17.95 5.40
C PRO A 844 -39.28 -19.01 4.34
N GLU A 845 -40.18 -19.96 4.05
CA GLU A 845 -39.97 -21.00 3.05
C GLU A 845 -40.11 -20.41 1.64
N THR A 846 -41.13 -19.58 1.39
CA THR A 846 -41.23 -18.81 0.16
C THR A 846 -39.99 -17.93 -0.03
N LEU A 847 -39.56 -17.18 0.99
CA LEU A 847 -38.33 -16.38 0.94
C LEU A 847 -37.10 -17.24 0.56
N TYR A 848 -36.93 -18.42 1.17
CA TYR A 848 -35.89 -19.38 0.77
C TYR A 848 -35.97 -19.76 -0.71
N THR A 849 -37.15 -20.11 -1.23
CA THR A 849 -37.28 -20.45 -2.65
C THR A 849 -36.91 -19.29 -3.58
N LYS A 850 -37.22 -18.03 -3.22
CA LYS A 850 -36.89 -16.85 -4.04
C LYS A 850 -35.40 -16.53 -4.00
N ILE A 851 -34.76 -16.53 -2.82
CA ILE A 851 -33.32 -16.34 -2.70
C ILE A 851 -32.55 -17.45 -3.43
N ARG A 852 -33.00 -18.71 -3.31
CA ARG A 852 -32.42 -19.83 -4.05
C ARG A 852 -32.64 -19.71 -5.55
N MET A 853 -33.81 -19.28 -6.00
CA MET A 853 -34.09 -19.04 -7.42
C MET A 853 -33.18 -17.96 -8.02
N ILE A 854 -32.81 -16.93 -7.25
CA ILE A 854 -31.80 -15.92 -7.64
C ILE A 854 -30.39 -16.54 -7.71
N ASN A 855 -30.01 -17.41 -6.77
CA ASN A 855 -28.72 -18.12 -6.82
C ASN A 855 -28.64 -19.14 -7.97
N ASP A 856 -29.72 -19.87 -8.25
CA ASP A 856 -29.84 -20.85 -9.33
C ASP A 856 -29.98 -20.17 -10.72
N ALA A 857 -30.37 -18.89 -10.78
CA ALA A 857 -30.72 -18.15 -12.00
C ALA A 857 -29.72 -18.33 -13.16
N PHE A 858 -28.43 -18.29 -12.87
CA PHE A 858 -27.31 -18.44 -13.79
C PHE A 858 -26.33 -19.56 -13.39
N CYS A 859 -26.80 -20.56 -12.64
CA CYS A 859 -25.98 -21.71 -12.26
C CYS A 859 -25.63 -22.58 -13.47
N GLY A 860 -24.41 -23.16 -13.47
CA GLY A 860 -23.98 -24.10 -14.50
C GLY A 860 -22.56 -24.65 -14.28
N PRO A 861 -22.11 -25.58 -15.15
CA PRO A 861 -20.88 -26.36 -14.95
C PRO A 861 -19.66 -25.47 -14.70
N ILE A 862 -19.03 -25.64 -13.53
CA ILE A 862 -17.84 -24.87 -13.15
C ILE A 862 -16.66 -25.35 -14.01
N ASP A 863 -16.07 -24.42 -14.76
CA ASP A 863 -15.15 -24.71 -15.85
C ASP A 863 -13.73 -25.03 -15.37
N THR A 864 -13.29 -26.27 -15.58
CA THR A 864 -11.94 -26.76 -15.26
C THR A 864 -10.91 -26.47 -16.36
N ILE A 865 -11.22 -25.66 -17.38
CA ILE A 865 -10.34 -25.34 -18.52
C ILE A 865 -10.45 -23.84 -18.88
N SER A 866 -10.33 -22.97 -17.88
CA SER A 866 -10.24 -21.50 -18.03
C SER A 866 -9.00 -20.94 -17.32
N PHE A 867 -8.16 -20.20 -18.06
CA PHE A 867 -6.88 -19.64 -17.58
C PHE A 867 -6.79 -18.11 -17.77
N ALA A 868 -7.73 -17.38 -17.17
CA ALA A 868 -7.56 -15.93 -16.97
C ALA A 868 -6.41 -15.65 -15.97
N SER A 869 -5.83 -14.44 -15.99
CA SER A 869 -4.77 -14.07 -15.05
C SER A 869 -5.32 -13.77 -13.65
N ARG A 870 -6.52 -13.18 -13.59
CA ARG A 870 -7.38 -13.16 -12.39
C ARG A 870 -8.27 -14.40 -12.36
N LEU A 871 -8.78 -14.72 -11.17
CA LEU A 871 -9.81 -15.74 -11.02
C LEU A 871 -11.12 -15.23 -11.64
N GLN A 872 -11.41 -15.61 -12.88
CA GLN A 872 -12.63 -15.21 -13.58
C GLN A 872 -13.36 -16.42 -14.16
N LEU A 873 -14.65 -16.52 -13.86
CA LEU A 873 -15.54 -17.55 -14.38
C LEU A 873 -16.27 -17.04 -15.62
N LYS A 874 -16.16 -17.76 -16.73
CA LYS A 874 -16.93 -17.48 -17.96
C LYS A 874 -18.43 -17.50 -17.65
N PRO A 875 -19.27 -16.62 -18.26
CA PRO A 875 -20.72 -16.72 -18.15
C PRO A 875 -21.26 -18.12 -18.50
N VAL A 876 -22.47 -18.43 -18.02
CA VAL A 876 -23.21 -19.65 -18.35
C VAL A 876 -24.40 -19.34 -19.25
N LYS A 877 -25.12 -18.27 -18.92
CA LYS A 877 -26.52 -18.07 -19.33
C LYS A 877 -26.84 -16.57 -19.44
N LEU A 878 -27.68 -16.20 -20.41
CA LEU A 878 -28.11 -14.84 -20.69
C LEU A 878 -29.16 -14.35 -19.67
N LEU A 879 -29.17 -13.06 -19.38
CA LEU A 879 -30.18 -12.40 -18.54
C LEU A 879 -31.59 -12.49 -19.16
N SER A 880 -31.71 -12.59 -20.49
CA SER A 880 -32.99 -12.85 -21.17
C SER A 880 -33.53 -14.27 -20.93
N GLU A 881 -32.67 -15.21 -20.58
CA GLU A 881 -33.05 -16.56 -20.17
C GLU A 881 -33.41 -16.63 -18.67
N VAL A 882 -33.41 -15.49 -17.97
CA VAL A 882 -33.85 -15.32 -16.58
C VAL A 882 -35.03 -14.34 -16.54
N PRO A 883 -36.28 -14.82 -16.72
CA PRO A 883 -37.45 -13.96 -16.93
C PRO A 883 -37.87 -13.13 -15.70
N PHE A 884 -37.19 -13.30 -14.56
CA PHE A 884 -37.45 -12.61 -13.29
C PHE A 884 -36.31 -11.67 -12.85
N LEU A 885 -35.29 -11.45 -13.70
CA LEU A 885 -34.23 -10.46 -13.44
C LEU A 885 -34.10 -9.50 -14.63
N ARG A 886 -33.86 -8.22 -14.36
CA ARG A 886 -33.62 -7.19 -15.39
C ARG A 886 -32.62 -6.12 -14.93
N LEU A 887 -32.21 -5.24 -15.84
CA LEU A 887 -31.38 -4.08 -15.50
C LEU A 887 -32.19 -2.98 -14.79
N ASP A 888 -31.50 -2.19 -13.97
CA ASP A 888 -31.96 -0.88 -13.50
C ASP A 888 -31.63 0.17 -14.57
N SER A 889 -32.62 1.01 -14.92
CA SER A 889 -32.47 2.09 -15.90
C SER A 889 -32.04 3.43 -15.30
N SER A 890 -31.70 3.48 -14.00
CA SER A 890 -31.47 4.72 -13.25
C SER A 890 -30.13 4.81 -12.49
N TYR A 891 -29.29 3.77 -12.56
CA TYR A 891 -28.14 3.63 -11.66
C TYR A 891 -26.82 4.21 -12.22
N ASN A 892 -26.12 5.02 -11.41
CA ASN A 892 -24.75 5.47 -11.66
C ASN A 892 -23.76 4.68 -10.79
N PHE A 893 -22.62 4.28 -11.35
CA PHE A 893 -21.60 3.51 -10.62
C PHE A 893 -20.80 4.39 -9.65
N VAL A 894 -20.63 3.89 -8.41
CA VAL A 894 -19.69 4.41 -7.42
C VAL A 894 -18.65 3.32 -7.14
N SER A 895 -17.37 3.67 -7.17
CA SER A 895 -16.26 2.77 -6.85
C SER A 895 -15.96 2.75 -5.34
N TYR A 896 -15.63 1.57 -4.82
CA TYR A 896 -15.18 1.39 -3.44
C TYR A 896 -13.68 1.00 -3.42
N PRO A 897 -12.86 1.56 -2.51
CA PRO A 897 -11.48 1.11 -2.31
C PRO A 897 -11.43 -0.26 -1.60
N ILE A 898 -10.29 -0.94 -1.72
CA ILE A 898 -10.02 -2.25 -1.13
C ILE A 898 -9.16 -2.07 0.13
N HIS A 899 -9.45 -2.86 1.18
CA HIS A 899 -8.63 -3.00 2.38
C HIS A 899 -7.89 -4.35 2.36
N ASP A 900 -6.64 -4.36 2.82
CA ASP A 900 -5.86 -5.55 3.16
C ASP A 900 -5.72 -5.71 4.70
N GLU A 901 -5.27 -6.89 5.14
CA GLU A 901 -5.21 -7.32 6.56
C GLU A 901 -3.75 -7.26 7.08
N GLU A 902 -3.53 -6.72 8.30
CA GLU A 902 -2.19 -6.56 8.90
C GLU A 902 -1.64 -7.83 9.58
N SER A 903 -0.31 -7.98 9.57
CA SER A 903 0.42 -8.77 10.58
C SER A 903 1.88 -8.30 10.73
N ILE A 904 2.18 -7.57 11.80
CA ILE A 904 3.52 -7.02 12.16
C ILE A 904 4.20 -6.33 10.96
N GLU A 905 3.65 -5.19 10.53
CA GLU A 905 4.18 -4.41 9.41
C GLU A 905 5.33 -3.48 9.83
N ILE A 906 6.47 -3.58 9.14
CA ILE A 906 7.18 -2.37 8.72
C ILE A 906 6.18 -1.64 7.80
N PRO A 907 5.83 -0.35 8.02
CA PRO A 907 4.64 0.22 7.40
C PRO A 907 4.65 0.14 5.87
N ASP A 908 3.81 -0.72 5.26
CA ASP A 908 3.66 -0.81 3.80
C ASP A 908 2.84 0.40 3.22
N LYS A 909 2.73 1.48 4.01
CA LYS A 909 1.81 2.61 3.82
C LYS A 909 2.50 3.89 4.29
N PHE A 910 2.07 5.03 3.73
CA PHE A 910 2.49 6.36 4.17
C PHE A 910 2.06 6.63 5.62
N VAL A 911 2.92 7.27 6.42
CA VAL A 911 2.60 7.72 7.79
C VAL A 911 3.07 9.15 8.00
N LEU A 912 2.15 10.06 8.32
CA LEU A 912 2.49 11.41 8.77
C LEU A 912 2.46 11.47 10.30
N LEU A 913 3.56 11.90 10.93
CA LEU A 913 3.54 12.25 12.35
C LEU A 913 3.07 13.70 12.54
N GLN A 914 2.69 14.03 13.76
CA GLN A 914 2.37 15.42 14.10
C GLN A 914 3.65 16.26 14.10
N ASN A 915 3.57 17.52 13.70
CA ASN A 915 4.72 18.41 13.71
C ASN A 915 5.24 18.64 15.16
N TYR A 916 6.55 18.82 15.30
CA TYR A 916 7.25 18.86 16.57
C TYR A 916 8.31 19.99 16.59
N PRO A 917 8.30 20.90 17.57
CA PRO A 917 7.27 21.09 18.59
C PRO A 917 5.92 21.55 18.00
N ASN A 918 4.83 21.42 18.76
CA ASN A 918 3.51 21.96 18.42
C ASN A 918 2.69 22.19 19.70
N PRO A 919 2.43 23.43 20.15
CA PRO A 919 2.71 24.71 19.46
C PRO A 919 4.21 25.00 19.23
N PHE A 920 4.54 25.98 18.39
CA PHE A 920 5.93 26.27 18.01
C PHE A 920 6.27 27.76 17.83
N ASN A 921 7.54 28.12 18.07
CA ASN A 921 8.09 29.47 17.85
C ASN A 921 9.63 29.45 17.62
N PRO A 922 10.18 29.95 16.50
CA PRO A 922 9.55 30.14 15.19
C PRO A 922 9.60 28.86 14.33
N ASN A 923 10.29 27.80 14.77
CA ASN A 923 10.58 26.63 13.95
C ASN A 923 9.88 25.34 14.44
N THR A 924 9.52 24.45 13.51
CA THR A 924 8.93 23.12 13.80
C THR A 924 9.26 22.11 12.69
N LEU A 925 9.40 20.83 13.05
CA LEU A 925 9.68 19.72 12.14
C LEU A 925 8.42 18.88 11.89
N ILE A 926 8.07 18.64 10.62
CA ILE A 926 7.12 17.58 10.24
C ILE A 926 7.93 16.31 9.96
N GLU A 927 7.70 15.25 10.72
CA GLU A 927 8.25 13.90 10.43
C GLU A 927 7.23 13.03 9.67
N PHE A 928 7.71 12.20 8.75
CA PHE A 928 6.88 11.28 7.99
C PHE A 928 7.65 10.06 7.50
N TYR A 929 6.95 8.94 7.33
CA TYR A 929 7.45 7.72 6.71
C TYR A 929 6.92 7.57 5.29
N LEU A 930 7.83 7.36 4.34
CA LEU A 930 7.54 6.96 2.97
C LEU A 930 7.87 5.47 2.79
N PRO A 931 6.95 4.61 2.30
CA PRO A 931 7.26 3.20 2.02
C PRO A 931 8.17 3.02 0.79
N GLU A 932 8.18 4.00 -0.12
CA GLU A 932 9.02 4.08 -1.32
C GLU A 932 9.29 5.56 -1.68
N GLU A 933 10.25 5.82 -2.56
CA GLU A 933 10.70 7.17 -2.97
C GLU A 933 9.53 8.03 -3.52
N ALA A 934 9.44 9.29 -3.09
CA ALA A 934 8.26 10.11 -3.38
C ALA A 934 8.51 11.62 -3.46
N ILE A 935 7.70 12.28 -4.28
CA ILE A 935 7.59 13.74 -4.37
C ILE A 935 6.63 14.23 -3.29
N VAL A 936 7.10 15.11 -2.41
CA VAL A 936 6.37 15.70 -1.29
C VAL A 936 6.07 17.18 -1.55
N THR A 937 4.83 17.58 -1.26
CA THR A 937 4.35 18.96 -1.28
C THR A 937 3.66 19.26 0.06
N VAL A 938 4.00 20.38 0.69
CA VAL A 938 3.47 20.77 2.00
C VAL A 938 2.95 22.19 1.91
N GLU A 939 1.63 22.34 1.98
CA GLU A 939 0.93 23.62 1.84
C GLU A 939 0.31 24.02 3.18
N LEU A 940 0.54 25.26 3.61
CA LEU A 940 0.03 25.78 4.88
C LEU A 940 -1.23 26.62 4.64
N TYR A 941 -2.28 26.37 5.41
CA TYR A 941 -3.58 27.02 5.34
C TYR A 941 -3.98 27.66 6.67
N ASN A 942 -4.67 28.79 6.62
CA ASN A 942 -5.30 29.38 7.81
C ASN A 942 -6.68 28.76 8.11
N VAL A 943 -7.29 29.14 9.24
CA VAL A 943 -8.63 28.68 9.65
C VAL A 943 -9.78 29.01 8.68
N LEU A 944 -9.55 29.89 7.68
CA LEU A 944 -10.51 30.23 6.62
C LEU A 944 -10.31 29.38 5.35
N GLY A 945 -9.43 28.38 5.38
CA GLY A 945 -9.09 27.55 4.21
C GLY A 945 -8.27 28.26 3.14
N GLN A 946 -7.66 29.41 3.45
CA GLN A 946 -6.79 30.14 2.54
C GLN A 946 -5.35 29.65 2.68
N ARG A 947 -4.70 29.29 1.57
CA ARG A 947 -3.28 28.91 1.56
C ARG A 947 -2.41 30.14 1.84
N VAL A 948 -1.70 30.13 2.96
CA VAL A 948 -0.81 31.21 3.41
C VAL A 948 0.66 31.01 2.99
N ALA A 949 1.09 29.76 2.85
CA ALA A 949 2.46 29.41 2.44
C ALA A 949 2.51 28.05 1.73
N THR A 950 3.62 27.79 1.05
CA THR A 950 4.01 26.46 0.56
C THR A 950 5.42 26.21 1.06
N ILE A 951 5.59 25.19 1.91
CA ILE A 951 6.83 24.83 2.59
C ILE A 951 7.70 23.99 1.65
N LEU A 952 7.12 22.89 1.17
CA LEU A 952 7.66 22.07 0.10
C LEU A 952 6.77 22.22 -1.12
N ASN A 953 7.36 22.45 -2.28
CA ASN A 953 6.66 22.43 -3.56
C ASN A 953 7.31 21.36 -4.43
N LYS A 954 6.72 20.15 -4.43
CA LYS A 954 7.16 18.99 -5.21
C LYS A 954 8.67 18.68 -5.08
N GLN A 955 9.15 18.47 -3.86
CA GLN A 955 10.53 18.02 -3.60
C GLN A 955 10.59 16.51 -3.38
N GLU A 956 11.62 15.84 -3.89
CA GLU A 956 11.82 14.39 -3.79
C GLU A 956 12.43 13.98 -2.44
N PHE A 957 11.97 12.87 -1.88
CA PHE A 957 12.45 12.27 -0.64
C PHE A 957 12.59 10.75 -0.78
N ASP A 958 13.66 10.20 -0.18
CA ASP A 958 13.96 8.75 -0.15
C ASP A 958 12.89 7.95 0.62
N GLY A 959 12.71 6.69 0.24
CA GLY A 959 11.89 5.73 1.01
C GLY A 959 12.49 5.49 2.41
N GLY A 960 11.71 5.78 3.45
CA GLY A 960 12.13 5.75 4.85
C GLY A 960 11.51 6.87 5.69
N TRP A 961 12.09 7.09 6.88
CA TRP A 961 11.73 8.20 7.77
C TRP A 961 12.44 9.49 7.36
N ASN A 962 11.66 10.53 7.09
CA ASN A 962 12.10 11.85 6.63
C ASN A 962 11.58 12.95 7.58
N GLU A 963 12.25 14.12 7.59
CA GLU A 963 11.83 15.28 8.39
C GLU A 963 12.00 16.61 7.62
N VAL A 964 11.10 17.58 7.88
CA VAL A 964 10.98 18.86 7.14
C VAL A 964 10.76 20.02 8.10
N GLU A 965 11.62 21.03 8.06
CA GLU A 965 11.52 22.22 8.92
C GLU A 965 10.61 23.31 8.32
N ILE A 966 9.77 23.90 9.16
CA ILE A 966 8.95 25.08 8.89
C ILE A 966 9.44 26.21 9.80
N SER A 967 9.88 27.33 9.22
CA SER A 967 10.19 28.56 9.97
C SER A 967 9.13 29.63 9.74
N ALA A 968 8.31 29.90 10.74
CA ALA A 968 7.20 30.85 10.68
C ALA A 968 7.66 32.30 10.52
N ASP A 969 8.87 32.65 11.00
CA ASP A 969 9.46 33.98 10.82
C ASP A 969 9.86 34.22 9.36
N GLN A 970 10.47 33.24 8.70
CA GLN A 970 10.80 33.31 7.27
C GLN A 970 9.53 33.48 6.41
N LEU A 971 8.46 32.78 6.82
CA LEU A 971 7.14 32.80 6.18
C LEU A 971 6.26 33.99 6.59
N LYS A 972 6.70 34.79 7.57
CA LYS A 972 5.99 35.97 8.12
C LYS A 972 4.56 35.67 8.58
N LEU A 973 4.39 34.53 9.24
CA LEU A 973 3.11 34.13 9.84
C LEU A 973 2.78 35.02 11.04
N ALA A 974 1.50 35.02 11.43
CA ALA A 974 1.00 35.64 12.65
C ALA A 974 0.59 34.55 13.64
N SER A 975 0.64 34.81 14.96
CA SER A 975 0.24 33.83 15.96
C SER A 975 -1.18 33.32 15.71
N GLY A 976 -1.38 31.99 15.72
CA GLY A 976 -2.67 31.36 15.48
C GLY A 976 -2.61 29.90 15.01
N ILE A 977 -3.79 29.34 14.78
CA ILE A 977 -3.98 27.97 14.29
C ILE A 977 -3.83 27.94 12.76
N TYR A 978 -3.02 27.00 12.29
CA TYR A 978 -2.85 26.67 10.88
C TYR A 978 -3.09 25.17 10.64
N TYR A 979 -3.35 24.83 9.39
CA TYR A 979 -3.46 23.45 8.92
C TYR A 979 -2.42 23.23 7.83
N TYR A 980 -1.53 22.26 8.01
CA TYR A 980 -0.64 21.85 6.92
C TYR A 980 -1.26 20.67 6.18
N LYS A 981 -1.42 20.84 4.87
CA LYS A 981 -1.81 19.83 3.90
C LYS A 981 -0.53 19.20 3.36
N PHE A 982 -0.25 17.99 3.79
CA PHE A 982 0.87 17.18 3.33
C PHE A 982 0.39 16.32 2.16
N SER A 983 1.05 16.42 1.00
CA SER A 983 0.65 15.78 -0.24
C SER A 983 1.82 14.99 -0.82
N VAL A 984 1.70 13.66 -0.88
CA VAL A 984 2.75 12.75 -1.40
C VAL A 984 2.33 12.19 -2.75
N SER A 985 3.20 12.33 -3.76
CA SER A 985 3.11 11.65 -5.05
C SER A 985 4.25 10.65 -5.16
N LEU A 986 3.97 9.35 -5.05
CA LEU A 986 4.99 8.30 -5.16
C LEU A 986 5.57 8.23 -6.58
N HIS A 987 6.87 7.95 -6.71
CA HIS A 987 7.53 7.72 -7.99
C HIS A 987 7.24 6.32 -8.54
N SER A 988 5.97 6.09 -8.93
CA SER A 988 5.61 4.87 -9.64
C SER A 988 6.17 4.91 -11.06
N SER A 989 6.88 3.85 -11.45
CA SER A 989 7.03 3.46 -12.86
C SER A 989 5.69 2.92 -13.40
N ASP A 990 4.58 3.65 -13.22
CA ASP A 990 3.22 3.22 -13.58
C ASP A 990 2.27 4.40 -13.92
N GLU A 991 2.27 4.88 -15.18
CA GLU A 991 1.64 6.15 -15.64
C GLU A 991 0.18 6.42 -15.21
N ASN A 992 -0.59 5.39 -14.85
CA ASN A 992 -1.99 5.52 -14.44
C ASN A 992 -2.22 5.23 -12.93
N LYS A 993 -1.21 5.45 -12.09
CA LYS A 993 -1.34 5.50 -10.63
C LYS A 993 -0.65 6.72 -10.01
N HIS A 994 -1.16 7.92 -10.31
CA HIS A 994 -1.00 9.05 -9.42
C HIS A 994 -1.72 8.78 -8.08
N LYS A 995 -1.03 8.04 -7.19
CA LYS A 995 -1.35 7.98 -5.76
C LYS A 995 -0.92 9.30 -5.11
N GLU A 996 -1.72 10.36 -5.27
CA GLU A 996 -1.62 11.54 -4.41
C GLU A 996 -2.25 11.23 -3.05
N PHE A 997 -1.43 10.90 -2.06
CA PHE A 997 -1.87 10.83 -0.66
C PHE A 997 -1.90 12.24 -0.08
N THR A 998 -3.08 12.76 0.23
CA THR A 998 -3.23 14.00 0.99
C THR A 998 -3.65 13.71 2.42
N GLU A 999 -2.88 14.17 3.39
CA GLU A 999 -3.27 14.22 4.80
C GLU A 999 -3.19 15.67 5.31
N ILE A 1000 -4.04 16.04 6.26
CA ILE A 1000 -4.08 17.38 6.85
C ILE A 1000 -3.96 17.25 8.37
N LYS A 1001 -2.99 17.95 8.98
CA LYS A 1001 -2.90 18.06 10.44
C LYS A 1001 -2.87 19.53 10.90
N ARG A 1002 -3.26 19.73 12.17
CA ARG A 1002 -3.37 21.04 12.84
C ARG A 1002 -2.06 21.40 13.53
N MET A 1003 -1.50 22.56 13.21
CA MET A 1003 -0.33 23.13 13.87
C MET A 1003 -0.65 24.51 14.44
N VAL A 1004 -0.08 24.86 15.59
CA VAL A 1004 -0.30 26.15 16.25
C VAL A 1004 1.02 26.92 16.27
N TYR A 1005 1.09 28.03 15.52
CA TYR A 1005 2.25 28.92 15.53
C TYR A 1005 2.02 30.05 16.51
N ILE A 1006 3.02 30.39 17.33
CA ILE A 1006 3.01 31.60 18.14
C ILE A 1006 4.31 32.36 17.96
N LYS A 1007 4.19 33.69 17.91
CA LYS A 1007 5.27 34.66 17.81
C LYS A 1007 5.58 35.29 19.17
#